data_AF-A0A931XD34-F1
#
_entry.id   AF-A0A931XD34-F1
#
_cell.length_a   1.000
_cell.length_b   1.000
_cell.length_c   1.000
_cell.angle_alpha   90.00
_cell.angle_beta   90.00
_cell.angle_gamma   90.00
#
_symmetry.space_group_name_H-M   'P 1'
#
loop_
_entity.id
_entity.type
_entity.pdbx_description
1 polymer ?
#
loop_
_entity_poly.entity_id
_entity_poly.type
_entity_poly.pdbx_seq_one_letter_code
_entity_poly.pdbx_strand_id
1 'polypeptide(L)'
;MRTLTFALIFCFCVTANALAQPRPSDAGSATAAAGFDPARLSRVEEHITAAIAAKKTPGAVLLVGRGHRVIYQKAFGHRALSPAAEPMTADTIFDLASLTKVVATTTSVMQLVEQGKVRLSDRVATFIPEFGKYGKAGITVLHLMTHVSGLRPDVDVSHDWKGYGTAIALAAEEVPASRPGERFVYSDINYFLLGEIVHRVSGEPLDAYAKKHIFEPLGMRETGFNPPERLRARIAPTELCTAYGWPCEGADRSMLRGIVHDPTARRMDGVAGHAGLFSTAADLAIFCRMLLAGGSFNGRRVLAPLTVARMTSPSTPPGERNVRGLGWDMDSAFSSNRGELLPPGSFGHTGFTGTSLWIDPTTGVFIVFLSNRVHPYGKGDVTPLRARIATTVAAALVDRTALGTRTVHPWTVNTNAVAGSAPPRPSWSPVQTGLDASRADAFSALRGRRVALVTNHTGIARDRQSTIDLLNDAKDVKLVALFSPEHGIRGILDESVPSSRDEKTGLPIHSLYGNTRRPTDAMLRDVDALIVDLQDIGARFYTYMTTMAYVMEEAARRKMPVYVVDRPNPINGVQIEGPMLDKAALGFTGYMSMPIRHGLTMGELAQLFNGENKIGADLTVLAMKNWRRDDWFDATGLPWVNPSPNMRNLLQATLYPGIGAIEGTNISVGRGTDTPFEQIGAPWIDGVRLAEALNGRELPGIRFYPVAFTPSASTYANEPCQGVFMVVTDRQALRPVRVGLEIAAAIYRLHGAKYDIDTALRLFGSKEALEGIKAGEDPARIVASWAAGEARWRQLRAKYLLYH
;
A
#
# COMPACT_ATOMS: atom_id res chain seq x y z
N MET A 1 77.46 44.47 32.84
CA MET A 1 77.43 43.25 33.69
C MET A 1 76.34 42.32 33.17
N ARG A 2 76.65 41.02 33.14
CA ARG A 2 75.95 39.95 32.41
C ARG A 2 74.48 39.78 32.81
N THR A 3 73.64 39.63 31.80
CA THR A 3 72.27 39.12 31.82
C THR A 3 72.27 37.61 32.09
N LEU A 4 71.48 37.14 33.06
CA LEU A 4 71.10 35.73 33.17
C LEU A 4 69.73 35.61 33.85
N THR A 5 68.71 35.35 33.02
CA THR A 5 67.37 34.93 33.41
C THR A 5 67.38 33.42 33.54
N PHE A 6 67.13 32.88 34.74
CA PHE A 6 66.97 31.44 34.97
C PHE A 6 65.54 31.01 34.62
N ALA A 7 65.41 30.14 33.62
CA ALA A 7 64.19 29.40 33.33
C ALA A 7 64.24 28.05 34.08
N LEU A 8 63.25 27.79 34.94
CA LEU A 8 62.99 26.45 35.47
C LEU A 8 62.18 25.64 34.44
N ILE A 9 62.78 24.56 33.95
CA ILE A 9 62.10 23.52 33.15
C ILE A 9 61.69 22.41 34.13
N PHE A 10 60.37 22.22 34.31
CA PHE A 10 59.82 21.02 34.92
C PHE A 10 59.58 19.98 33.82
N CYS A 11 60.33 18.89 33.85
CA CYS A 11 60.17 17.75 32.95
C CYS A 11 59.02 16.85 33.46
N PHE A 12 57.89 16.82 32.76
CA PHE A 12 56.84 15.83 32.97
C PHE A 12 57.07 14.65 32.01
N CYS A 13 57.50 13.51 32.53
CA CYS A 13 57.49 12.25 31.80
C CYS A 13 56.05 11.80 31.57
N VAL A 14 55.53 11.96 30.36
CA VAL A 14 54.29 11.33 29.91
C VAL A 14 54.62 9.94 29.36
N THR A 15 54.24 8.89 30.07
CA THR A 15 54.22 7.53 29.53
C THR A 15 53.10 7.42 28.50
N ALA A 16 53.47 7.34 27.22
CA ALA A 16 52.56 7.03 26.13
C ALA A 16 52.14 5.56 26.21
N ASN A 17 50.92 5.28 26.70
CA ASN A 17 50.27 3.99 26.47
C ASN A 17 49.72 3.97 25.04
N ALA A 18 50.55 3.56 24.09
CA ALA A 18 50.09 3.11 22.78
C ALA A 18 49.29 1.81 22.98
N LEU A 19 48.02 1.79 22.58
CA LEU A 19 47.22 0.57 22.49
C LEU A 19 47.82 -0.33 21.39
N ALA A 20 48.75 -1.20 21.79
CA ALA A 20 49.24 -2.28 20.95
C ALA A 20 48.09 -3.22 20.59
N GLN A 21 48.04 -3.69 19.34
CA GLN A 21 47.14 -4.77 18.95
C GLN A 21 47.44 -6.02 19.78
N PRO A 22 46.41 -6.73 20.29
CA PRO A 22 46.62 -7.97 21.03
C PRO A 22 47.34 -9.00 20.15
N ARG A 23 48.21 -9.83 20.77
CA ARG A 23 48.90 -10.91 20.05
C ARG A 23 47.86 -11.92 19.52
N PRO A 24 48.15 -12.66 18.44
CA PRO A 24 47.20 -13.64 17.86
C PRO A 24 46.64 -14.66 18.85
N SER A 25 47.40 -15.02 19.89
CA SER A 25 46.97 -15.88 21.00
C SER A 25 45.87 -15.28 21.88
N ASP A 26 45.87 -13.96 22.05
CA ASP A 26 44.95 -13.23 22.94
C ASP A 26 43.60 -12.97 22.24
N ALA A 27 43.61 -12.78 20.92
CA ALA A 27 42.40 -12.62 20.11
C ALA A 27 41.55 -13.91 20.03
N GLY A 28 42.21 -15.08 19.94
CA GLY A 28 41.53 -16.38 20.01
C GLY A 28 40.91 -16.65 21.38
N SER A 29 41.61 -16.27 22.46
CA SER A 29 41.12 -16.38 23.84
C SER A 29 39.91 -15.46 24.12
N ALA A 30 39.95 -14.20 23.67
CA ALA A 30 38.83 -13.27 23.82
C ALA A 30 37.58 -13.67 23.03
N THR A 31 37.75 -14.28 21.85
CA THR A 31 36.67 -14.81 21.02
C THR A 31 35.98 -16.00 21.70
N ALA A 32 36.77 -16.96 22.20
CA ALA A 32 36.26 -18.09 22.97
C ALA A 32 35.55 -17.65 24.25
N ALA A 33 36.11 -16.68 24.97
CA ALA A 33 35.49 -16.11 26.17
C ALA A 33 34.15 -15.37 25.91
N ALA A 34 33.87 -15.00 24.66
CA ALA A 34 32.60 -14.41 24.25
C ALA A 34 31.57 -15.46 23.74
N GLY A 35 31.86 -16.75 23.91
CA GLY A 35 30.97 -17.85 23.52
C GLY A 35 30.99 -18.17 22.03
N PHE A 36 32.04 -17.79 21.31
CA PHE A 36 32.26 -18.15 19.90
C PHE A 36 33.34 -19.24 19.75
N ASP A 37 33.15 -20.17 18.82
CA ASP A 37 34.19 -21.03 18.28
C ASP A 37 35.06 -20.20 17.31
N PRO A 38 36.33 -19.90 17.67
CA PRO A 38 37.19 -19.05 16.83
C PRO A 38 37.47 -19.66 15.45
N ALA A 39 37.56 -20.99 15.36
CA ALA A 39 37.87 -21.69 14.10
C ALA A 39 36.67 -21.72 13.14
N ARG A 40 35.44 -21.73 13.66
CA ARG A 40 34.24 -21.52 12.83
C ARG A 40 34.11 -20.07 12.41
N LEU A 41 34.34 -19.13 13.32
CA LEU A 41 34.22 -17.70 13.02
C LEU A 41 35.21 -17.27 11.95
N SER A 42 36.44 -17.79 11.94
CA SER A 42 37.46 -17.45 10.93
C SER A 42 37.06 -17.83 9.49
N ARG A 43 36.07 -18.72 9.28
CA ARG A 43 35.58 -19.09 7.94
C ARG A 43 34.94 -17.92 7.18
N VAL A 44 34.53 -16.85 7.89
CA VAL A 44 34.06 -15.62 7.23
C VAL A 44 35.14 -15.02 6.31
N GLU A 45 36.43 -15.22 6.64
CA GLU A 45 37.55 -14.72 5.84
C GLU A 45 37.60 -15.37 4.46
N GLU A 46 37.36 -16.68 4.40
CA GLU A 46 37.34 -17.45 3.14
C GLU A 46 36.22 -16.95 2.23
N HIS A 47 35.02 -16.73 2.80
CA HIS A 47 33.88 -16.22 2.05
C HIS A 47 34.13 -14.83 1.46
N ILE A 48 34.71 -13.91 2.25
CA ILE A 48 35.00 -12.55 1.79
C ILE A 48 36.11 -12.55 0.75
N THR A 49 37.19 -13.31 0.98
CA THR A 49 38.33 -13.39 0.04
C THR A 49 37.89 -14.01 -1.29
N ALA A 50 37.07 -15.07 -1.26
CA ALA A 50 36.51 -15.67 -2.46
C ALA A 50 35.61 -14.69 -3.23
N ALA A 51 34.80 -13.89 -2.54
CA ALA A 51 33.96 -12.88 -3.18
C ALA A 51 34.78 -11.76 -3.83
N ILE A 52 35.86 -11.32 -3.20
CA ILE A 52 36.80 -10.33 -3.78
C ILE A 52 37.48 -10.92 -5.02
N ALA A 53 37.99 -12.15 -4.94
CA ALA A 53 38.60 -12.85 -6.08
C ALA A 53 37.61 -13.01 -7.25
N ALA A 54 36.34 -13.30 -6.95
CA ALA A 54 35.25 -13.38 -7.91
C ALA A 54 34.70 -12.01 -8.37
N LYS A 55 35.37 -10.90 -8.01
CA LYS A 55 35.02 -9.52 -8.36
C LYS A 55 33.58 -9.13 -7.98
N LYS A 56 33.04 -9.72 -6.91
CA LYS A 56 31.73 -9.39 -6.37
C LYS A 56 31.73 -8.10 -5.53
N THR A 57 32.90 -7.72 -5.03
CA THR A 57 33.18 -6.44 -4.35
C THR A 57 34.69 -6.19 -4.41
N PRO A 58 35.19 -4.93 -4.47
CA PRO A 58 36.63 -4.66 -4.41
C PRO A 58 37.25 -4.95 -3.04
N GLY A 59 36.45 -4.86 -1.98
CA GLY A 59 36.87 -5.03 -0.60
C GLY A 59 35.70 -4.90 0.37
N ALA A 60 35.97 -5.11 1.66
CA ALA A 60 34.98 -4.96 2.71
C ALA A 60 35.62 -4.73 4.08
N VAL A 61 34.85 -4.18 5.02
CA VAL A 61 35.11 -4.23 6.46
C VAL A 61 34.00 -5.06 7.11
N LEU A 62 34.39 -6.11 7.83
CA LEU A 62 33.50 -6.90 8.67
C LEU A 62 33.79 -6.61 10.13
N LEU A 63 32.75 -6.29 10.91
CA LEU A 63 32.78 -6.20 12.35
C LEU A 63 31.65 -7.05 12.95
N VAL A 64 32.00 -7.93 13.87
CA VAL A 64 31.06 -8.77 14.63
C VAL A 64 31.20 -8.45 16.10
N GLY A 65 30.09 -8.24 16.77
CA GLY A 65 30.05 -8.02 18.21
C GLY A 65 28.98 -8.84 18.91
N ARG A 66 29.09 -8.89 20.24
CA ARG A 66 28.10 -9.54 21.11
C ARG A 66 27.96 -8.76 22.42
N GLY A 67 26.74 -8.37 22.75
CA GLY A 67 26.44 -7.52 23.90
C GLY A 67 27.23 -6.22 23.84
N HIS A 68 28.11 -5.99 24.83
CA HIS A 68 28.91 -4.77 24.92
C HIS A 68 30.32 -4.88 24.28
N ARG A 69 30.63 -5.97 23.58
CA ARG A 69 31.99 -6.23 23.07
C ARG A 69 32.02 -6.34 21.55
N VAL A 70 33.08 -5.83 20.95
CA VAL A 70 33.48 -6.17 19.58
C VAL A 70 34.34 -7.43 19.68
N ILE A 71 33.97 -8.47 18.94
CA ILE A 71 34.62 -9.79 18.99
C ILE A 71 35.59 -9.95 17.82
N TYR A 72 35.20 -9.44 16.66
CA TYR A 72 35.98 -9.56 15.43
C TYR A 72 35.87 -8.28 14.61
N GLN A 73 36.98 -7.80 14.08
CA GLN A 73 37.02 -6.69 13.13
C GLN A 73 38.18 -6.89 12.15
N LYS A 74 37.89 -6.87 10.85
CA LYS A 74 38.93 -7.00 9.81
C LYS A 74 38.54 -6.26 8.52
N ALA A 75 39.55 -5.66 7.89
CA ALA A 75 39.46 -5.06 6.56
C ALA A 75 40.04 -6.02 5.51
N PHE A 76 39.41 -6.08 4.34
CA PHE A 76 39.75 -6.98 3.25
C PHE A 76 39.79 -6.24 1.92
N GLY A 77 40.75 -6.60 1.06
CA GLY A 77 40.84 -6.07 -0.31
C GLY A 77 41.16 -4.58 -0.38
N HIS A 78 40.52 -3.90 -1.33
CA HIS A 78 40.80 -2.51 -1.66
C HIS A 78 39.52 -1.66 -1.52
N ARG A 79 39.66 -0.43 -0.99
CA ARG A 79 38.56 0.54 -1.00
C ARG A 79 38.36 1.17 -2.39
N ALA A 80 39.42 1.27 -3.19
CA ALA A 80 39.35 1.76 -4.56
C ALA A 80 40.19 0.87 -5.47
N LEU A 81 39.67 0.55 -6.64
CA LEU A 81 40.41 -0.08 -7.76
C LEU A 81 40.75 0.90 -8.88
N SER A 82 40.10 2.07 -8.90
CA SER A 82 40.20 3.08 -9.96
C SER A 82 40.01 4.47 -9.35
N PRO A 83 40.77 5.50 -9.78
CA PRO A 83 41.80 5.44 -10.84
C PRO A 83 43.08 4.71 -10.42
N ALA A 84 43.27 4.47 -9.12
CA ALA A 84 44.38 3.67 -8.58
C ALA A 84 43.86 2.71 -7.50
N ALA A 85 44.64 1.66 -7.24
CA ALA A 85 44.36 0.73 -6.16
C ALA A 85 44.68 1.36 -4.80
N GLU A 86 43.71 1.40 -3.90
CA GLU A 86 43.88 1.89 -2.53
C GLU A 86 43.48 0.78 -1.54
N PRO A 87 44.34 0.38 -0.60
CA PRO A 87 44.04 -0.70 0.33
C PRO A 87 42.86 -0.34 1.24
N MET A 88 42.03 -1.34 1.54
CA MET A 88 40.95 -1.20 2.52
C MET A 88 41.55 -1.12 3.93
N THR A 89 41.07 -0.17 4.74
CA THR A 89 41.47 -0.04 6.16
C THR A 89 40.25 -0.11 7.07
N ALA A 90 40.44 -0.51 8.33
CA ALA A 90 39.35 -0.73 9.29
C ALA A 90 38.52 0.54 9.60
N ASP A 91 39.11 1.71 9.37
CA ASP A 91 38.56 3.04 9.56
C ASP A 91 38.00 3.66 8.24
N THR A 92 37.86 2.86 7.18
CA THR A 92 37.26 3.31 5.91
C THR A 92 35.81 3.76 6.13
N ILE A 93 35.45 4.89 5.54
CA ILE A 93 34.10 5.47 5.58
C ILE A 93 33.35 5.02 4.33
N PHE A 94 32.13 4.52 4.48
CA PHE A 94 31.30 4.02 3.39
C PHE A 94 30.03 4.85 3.24
N ASP A 95 29.58 5.04 1.99
CA ASP A 95 28.19 5.38 1.71
C ASP A 95 27.30 4.23 2.16
N LEU A 96 26.44 4.49 3.14
CA LEU A 96 25.61 3.47 3.75
C LEU A 96 24.34 3.16 2.96
N ALA A 97 24.01 3.95 1.92
CA ALA A 97 22.77 3.85 1.18
C ALA A 97 21.57 3.69 2.12
N SER A 98 20.76 2.63 1.93
CA SER A 98 19.53 2.41 2.69
C SER A 98 19.69 2.11 4.19
N LEU A 99 20.89 1.92 4.76
CA LEU A 99 21.00 1.92 6.23
C LEU A 99 20.66 3.28 6.83
N THR A 100 20.70 4.37 6.03
CA THR A 100 20.21 5.70 6.40
C THR A 100 18.80 5.65 7.00
N LYS A 101 17.93 4.80 6.42
CA LYS A 101 16.53 4.61 6.86
C LYS A 101 16.44 4.29 8.34
N VAL A 102 17.26 3.34 8.81
CA VAL A 102 17.17 2.80 10.17
C VAL A 102 18.09 3.53 11.14
N VAL A 103 19.27 3.98 10.69
CA VAL A 103 20.25 4.64 11.56
C VAL A 103 19.85 6.09 11.85
N ALA A 104 19.50 6.86 10.81
CA ALA A 104 19.12 8.27 10.95
C ALA A 104 17.60 8.43 11.09
N THR A 105 16.86 8.13 10.03
CA THR A 105 15.45 8.54 9.90
C THR A 105 14.52 7.89 10.91
N THR A 106 14.58 6.55 11.03
CA THR A 106 13.74 5.79 11.97
C THR A 106 14.04 6.21 13.40
N THR A 107 15.31 6.33 13.78
CA THR A 107 15.72 6.78 15.11
C THR A 107 15.19 8.17 15.42
N SER A 108 15.32 9.13 14.49
CA SER A 108 14.80 10.49 14.65
C SER A 108 13.28 10.52 14.81
N VAL A 109 12.55 9.77 13.98
CA VAL A 109 11.08 9.65 14.09
C VAL A 109 10.68 9.06 15.43
N MET A 110 11.38 8.01 15.89
CA MET A 110 11.08 7.38 17.18
C MET A 110 11.42 8.29 18.37
N GLN A 111 12.45 9.14 18.30
CA GLN A 111 12.70 10.20 19.29
C GLN A 111 11.55 11.22 19.34
N LEU A 112 10.97 11.59 18.19
CA LEU A 112 9.80 12.47 18.15
C LEU A 112 8.53 11.79 18.66
N VAL A 113 8.41 10.46 18.50
CA VAL A 113 7.35 9.66 19.11
C VAL A 113 7.48 9.65 20.64
N GLU A 114 8.69 9.44 21.18
CA GLU A 114 8.96 9.52 22.62
C GLU A 114 8.60 10.88 23.21
N GLN A 115 8.85 11.94 22.46
CA GLN A 115 8.53 13.32 22.85
C GLN A 115 7.02 13.63 22.77
N GLY A 116 6.19 12.69 22.30
CA GLY A 116 4.75 12.90 22.09
C GLY A 116 4.41 13.85 20.94
N LYS A 117 5.40 14.18 20.08
CA LYS A 117 5.22 15.11 18.95
C LYS A 117 4.68 14.43 17.70
N VAL A 118 4.86 13.12 17.60
CA VAL A 118 4.37 12.28 16.49
C VAL A 118 3.72 11.03 17.07
N ARG A 119 2.54 10.65 16.58
CA ARG A 119 1.97 9.32 16.78
C ARG A 119 2.13 8.51 15.50
N LEU A 120 2.38 7.21 15.66
CA LEU A 120 2.44 6.29 14.51
C LEU A 120 1.13 6.25 13.70
N SER A 121 -0.01 6.54 14.34
CA SER A 121 -1.32 6.64 13.71
C SER A 121 -1.62 8.00 13.08
N ASP A 122 -0.78 9.01 13.27
CA ASP A 122 -1.02 10.33 12.67
C ASP A 122 -0.94 10.23 11.15
N ARG A 123 -1.80 11.00 10.47
CA ARG A 123 -1.81 11.08 9.02
C ARG A 123 -0.58 11.85 8.55
N VAL A 124 0.05 11.39 7.48
CA VAL A 124 1.17 12.13 6.86
C VAL A 124 0.72 13.53 6.44
N ALA A 125 -0.52 13.65 5.95
CA ALA A 125 -1.14 14.92 5.57
C ALA A 125 -1.32 15.92 6.74
N THR A 126 -1.22 15.49 8.00
CA THR A 126 -1.19 16.41 9.15
C THR A 126 0.10 17.23 9.20
N PHE A 127 1.21 16.64 8.78
CA PHE A 127 2.52 17.30 8.75
C PHE A 127 2.81 17.91 7.37
N ILE A 128 2.36 17.23 6.31
CA ILE A 128 2.58 17.61 4.90
C ILE A 128 1.22 17.81 4.21
N PRO A 129 0.50 18.94 4.42
CA PRO A 129 -0.87 19.13 3.93
C PRO A 129 -1.05 18.86 2.43
N GLU A 130 -0.08 19.28 1.62
CA GLU A 130 -0.07 19.09 0.17
C GLU A 130 -0.07 17.61 -0.24
N PHE A 131 0.33 16.69 0.65
CA PHE A 131 0.35 15.25 0.41
C PHE A 131 -1.05 14.61 0.42
N GLY A 132 -2.07 15.24 1.00
CA GLY A 132 -3.40 14.64 1.20
C GLY A 132 -4.21 14.28 -0.06
N LYS A 133 -3.70 14.59 -1.26
CA LYS A 133 -4.39 14.43 -2.55
C LYS A 133 -4.46 12.97 -3.03
N TYR A 134 -5.32 12.69 -4.01
CA TYR A 134 -5.40 11.41 -4.74
C TYR A 134 -5.58 10.16 -3.86
N GLY A 135 -6.37 10.28 -2.78
CA GLY A 135 -6.63 9.17 -1.86
C GLY A 135 -5.51 8.89 -0.85
N LYS A 136 -4.51 9.79 -0.73
CA LYS A 136 -3.40 9.66 0.23
C LYS A 136 -3.72 10.17 1.64
N ALA A 137 -4.86 10.81 1.86
CA ALA A 137 -5.29 11.33 3.16
C ALA A 137 -5.29 10.26 4.28
N GLY A 138 -5.48 8.98 3.93
CA GLY A 138 -5.45 7.85 4.86
C GLY A 138 -4.04 7.29 5.20
N ILE A 139 -2.96 7.75 4.56
CA ILE A 139 -1.61 7.24 4.83
C ILE A 139 -1.13 7.78 6.19
N THR A 140 -0.62 6.90 7.05
CA THR A 140 -0.11 7.23 8.39
C THR A 140 1.41 7.12 8.45
N VAL A 141 2.01 7.65 9.52
CA VAL A 141 3.44 7.47 9.82
C VAL A 141 3.80 5.98 9.89
N LEU A 142 2.95 5.15 10.51
CA LEU A 142 3.12 3.69 10.54
C LEU A 142 3.21 3.11 9.14
N HIS A 143 2.31 3.50 8.23
CA HIS A 143 2.32 3.01 6.85
C HIS A 143 3.63 3.35 6.11
N LEU A 144 4.20 4.54 6.37
CA LEU A 144 5.51 4.90 5.81
C LEU A 144 6.63 4.02 6.39
N MET A 145 6.70 3.91 7.72
CA MET A 145 7.76 3.18 8.43
C MET A 145 7.80 1.67 8.10
N THR A 146 6.65 1.08 7.77
CA THR A 146 6.53 -0.36 7.45
C THR A 146 6.38 -0.63 5.96
N HIS A 147 6.51 0.37 5.10
CA HIS A 147 6.41 0.22 3.64
C HIS A 147 5.07 -0.32 3.12
N VAL A 148 3.96 0.01 3.78
CA VAL A 148 2.61 -0.37 3.35
C VAL A 148 1.75 0.84 2.96
N SER A 149 2.39 1.95 2.59
CA SER A 149 1.70 3.19 2.16
C SER A 149 0.98 3.04 0.82
N GLY A 150 1.39 2.08 -0.01
CA GLY A 150 0.96 1.92 -1.39
C GLY A 150 1.69 2.83 -2.38
N LEU A 151 2.61 3.68 -1.92
CA LEU A 151 3.48 4.47 -2.79
C LEU A 151 4.44 3.55 -3.56
N ARG A 152 4.78 3.96 -4.79
CA ARG A 152 5.73 3.23 -5.64
C ARG A 152 7.16 3.28 -5.07
N PRO A 153 8.10 2.47 -5.59
CA PRO A 153 9.44 2.37 -5.02
C PRO A 153 10.21 3.69 -4.92
N ASP A 154 10.15 4.54 -5.95
CA ASP A 154 10.79 5.85 -5.92
C ASP A 154 10.06 6.83 -6.86
N VAL A 155 10.33 8.13 -6.71
CA VAL A 155 9.88 9.17 -7.63
C VAL A 155 10.49 8.97 -9.02
N ASP A 156 9.92 9.63 -10.03
CA ASP A 156 10.41 9.48 -11.39
C ASP A 156 11.73 10.25 -11.55
N VAL A 157 12.79 9.51 -11.83
CA VAL A 157 14.15 10.03 -12.06
C VAL A 157 14.51 10.12 -13.54
N SER A 158 13.57 9.78 -14.45
CA SER A 158 13.77 9.90 -15.90
C SER A 158 13.73 11.34 -16.39
N HIS A 159 13.18 12.26 -15.60
CA HIS A 159 13.15 13.69 -15.86
C HIS A 159 14.14 14.43 -14.96
N ASP A 160 14.68 15.53 -15.46
CA ASP A 160 15.58 16.39 -14.69
C ASP A 160 14.81 17.19 -13.66
N TRP A 161 15.10 16.93 -12.39
CA TRP A 161 14.62 17.72 -11.27
C TRP A 161 15.68 17.76 -10.18
N LYS A 162 15.64 18.83 -9.38
CA LYS A 162 16.54 19.04 -8.26
C LYS A 162 15.80 19.75 -7.12
N GLY A 163 16.27 19.52 -5.91
CA GLY A 163 15.88 20.21 -4.70
C GLY A 163 14.99 19.35 -3.83
N TYR A 164 15.20 19.48 -2.52
CA TYR A 164 14.44 18.75 -1.51
C TYR A 164 12.93 18.99 -1.66
N GLY A 165 12.50 20.24 -1.77
CA GLY A 165 11.08 20.61 -1.94
C GLY A 165 10.45 20.03 -3.21
N THR A 166 11.21 19.92 -4.30
CA THR A 166 10.75 19.30 -5.56
C THR A 166 10.46 17.81 -5.37
N ALA A 167 11.31 17.08 -4.63
CA ALA A 167 11.05 15.67 -4.31
C ALA A 167 9.77 15.50 -3.46
N ILE A 168 9.53 16.39 -2.49
CA ILE A 168 8.31 16.39 -1.68
C ILE A 168 7.07 16.70 -2.55
N ALA A 169 7.16 17.65 -3.47
CA ALA A 169 6.09 17.96 -4.41
C ALA A 169 5.79 16.77 -5.34
N LEU A 170 6.81 16.10 -5.88
CA LEU A 170 6.64 14.89 -6.68
C LEU A 170 5.95 13.78 -5.88
N ALA A 171 6.36 13.56 -4.63
CA ALA A 171 5.71 12.60 -3.74
C ALA A 171 4.26 12.97 -3.41
N ALA A 172 3.94 14.25 -3.29
CA ALA A 172 2.58 14.73 -3.10
C ALA A 172 1.69 14.48 -4.33
N GLU A 173 2.27 14.43 -5.53
CA GLU A 173 1.56 14.14 -6.78
C GLU A 173 1.42 12.63 -7.07
N GLU A 174 2.06 11.75 -6.28
CA GLU A 174 1.95 10.31 -6.46
C GLU A 174 0.52 9.78 -6.23
N VAL A 175 0.15 8.76 -7.00
CA VAL A 175 -1.08 8.00 -6.79
C VAL A 175 -0.71 6.61 -6.26
N PRO A 176 -1.14 6.23 -5.04
CA PRO A 176 -0.81 4.92 -4.49
C PRO A 176 -1.30 3.78 -5.38
N ALA A 177 -0.42 2.80 -5.63
CA ALA A 177 -0.71 1.59 -6.38
C ALA A 177 -1.56 0.57 -5.60
N SER A 178 -1.68 0.74 -4.28
CA SER A 178 -2.56 -0.01 -3.38
C SER A 178 -3.10 0.89 -2.28
N ARG A 179 -4.12 0.43 -1.56
CA ARG A 179 -4.59 1.12 -0.36
C ARG A 179 -3.51 1.13 0.71
N PRO A 180 -3.50 2.15 1.59
CA PRO A 180 -2.64 2.12 2.76
C PRO A 180 -2.98 0.90 3.63
N GLY A 181 -1.95 0.13 4.02
CA GLY A 181 -2.08 -1.11 4.79
C GLY A 181 -2.38 -2.36 3.97
N GLU A 182 -2.58 -2.26 2.65
CA GLU A 182 -2.99 -3.42 1.82
C GLU A 182 -1.86 -4.38 1.48
N ARG A 183 -0.69 -3.87 1.13
CA ARG A 183 0.48 -4.69 0.80
C ARG A 183 1.78 -3.94 0.99
N PHE A 184 2.84 -4.69 1.21
CA PHE A 184 4.21 -4.20 1.24
C PHE A 184 4.72 -3.76 -0.15
N VAL A 185 5.26 -2.55 -0.23
CA VAL A 185 6.04 -2.00 -1.36
C VAL A 185 7.24 -1.25 -0.80
N TYR A 186 8.44 -1.82 -0.96
CA TYR A 186 9.68 -1.16 -0.54
C TYR A 186 9.85 0.15 -1.31
N SER A 187 9.77 1.27 -0.58
CA SER A 187 9.59 2.61 -1.13
C SER A 187 10.47 3.64 -0.43
N ASP A 188 11.33 4.29 -1.20
CA ASP A 188 12.19 5.40 -0.79
C ASP A 188 11.38 6.68 -0.54
N ILE A 189 10.27 6.84 -1.26
CA ILE A 189 9.29 7.92 -1.05
C ILE A 189 8.85 7.98 0.40
N ASN A 190 8.57 6.81 1.00
CA ASN A 190 8.16 6.75 2.40
C ASN A 190 9.20 7.37 3.34
N TYR A 191 10.48 7.18 3.07
CA TYR A 191 11.53 7.55 4.01
C TYR A 191 11.98 8.99 3.84
N PHE A 192 12.04 9.54 2.63
CA PHE A 192 12.26 10.97 2.51
C PHE A 192 11.05 11.79 3.00
N LEU A 193 9.82 11.28 2.90
CA LEU A 193 8.65 11.88 3.57
C LEU A 193 8.77 11.82 5.11
N LEU A 194 9.30 10.72 5.67
CA LEU A 194 9.60 10.66 7.11
C LEU A 194 10.70 11.67 7.50
N GLY A 195 11.70 11.88 6.64
CA GLY A 195 12.70 12.94 6.81
C GLY A 195 12.07 14.33 6.84
N GLU A 196 11.07 14.57 5.98
CA GLU A 196 10.33 15.84 5.94
C GLU A 196 9.44 16.01 7.19
N ILE A 197 8.85 14.94 7.71
CA ILE A 197 8.14 14.98 9.00
C ILE A 197 9.11 15.37 10.13
N VAL A 198 10.32 14.80 10.17
CA VAL A 198 11.34 15.21 11.13
C VAL A 198 11.63 16.70 10.98
N HIS A 199 11.81 17.20 9.75
CA HIS A 199 12.05 18.62 9.48
C HIS A 199 10.91 19.51 10.00
N ARG A 200 9.66 19.26 9.59
CA ARG A 200 8.52 20.10 9.96
C ARG A 200 8.18 20.05 11.45
N VAL A 201 8.38 18.91 12.12
CA VAL A 201 8.07 18.74 13.54
C VAL A 201 9.17 19.28 14.46
N SER A 202 10.44 19.16 14.06
CA SER A 202 11.58 19.60 14.87
C SER A 202 12.05 21.02 14.56
N GLY A 203 11.80 21.52 13.35
CA GLY A 203 12.41 22.74 12.81
C GLY A 203 13.86 22.57 12.33
N GLU A 204 14.42 21.36 12.41
CA GLU A 204 15.80 21.05 12.01
C GLU A 204 15.79 20.08 10.81
N PRO A 205 16.59 20.30 9.75
CA PRO A 205 16.72 19.30 8.70
C PRO A 205 17.29 17.99 9.25
N LEU A 206 17.01 16.87 8.57
CA LEU A 206 17.29 15.53 9.08
C LEU A 206 18.76 15.31 9.46
N ASP A 207 19.69 15.84 8.67
CA ASP A 207 21.14 15.75 8.90
C ASP A 207 21.55 16.47 10.19
N ALA A 208 21.04 17.68 10.41
CA ALA A 208 21.28 18.44 11.63
C ALA A 208 20.65 17.77 12.86
N TYR A 209 19.41 17.30 12.74
CA TYR A 209 18.71 16.61 13.82
C TYR A 209 19.46 15.32 14.22
N ALA A 210 19.75 14.44 13.25
CA ALA A 210 20.41 13.17 13.54
C ALA A 210 21.82 13.36 14.13
N LYS A 211 22.57 14.34 13.63
CA LYS A 211 23.88 14.69 14.20
C LYS A 211 23.77 15.07 15.67
N LYS A 212 22.91 16.03 16.00
CA LYS A 212 22.78 16.61 17.33
C LYS A 212 22.14 15.66 18.36
N HIS A 213 21.13 14.90 17.96
CA HIS A 213 20.31 14.11 18.89
C HIS A 213 20.67 12.62 18.92
N ILE A 214 21.48 12.14 17.97
CA ILE A 214 21.86 10.72 17.87
C ILE A 214 23.38 10.57 17.83
N PHE A 215 24.05 11.13 16.81
CA PHE A 215 25.45 10.80 16.54
C PHE A 215 26.41 11.42 17.56
N GLU A 216 26.29 12.72 17.86
CA GLU A 216 27.12 13.41 18.85
C GLU A 216 26.93 12.82 20.27
N PRO A 217 25.70 12.58 20.77
CA PRO A 217 25.50 11.95 22.08
C PRO A 217 26.08 10.54 22.20
N LEU A 218 26.06 9.75 21.12
CA LEU A 218 26.65 8.42 21.10
C LEU A 218 28.16 8.42 20.87
N GLY A 219 28.73 9.55 20.45
CA GLY A 219 30.14 9.64 20.07
C GLY A 219 30.45 9.00 18.71
N MET A 220 29.46 8.93 17.81
CA MET A 220 29.62 8.48 16.42
C MET A 220 30.20 9.64 15.58
N ARG A 221 31.52 9.84 15.67
CA ARG A 221 32.20 11.05 15.19
C ARG A 221 32.36 11.15 13.67
N GLU A 222 32.18 10.04 12.97
CA GLU A 222 32.39 9.93 11.53
C GLU A 222 31.12 9.45 10.81
N THR A 223 29.98 9.57 11.50
CA THR A 223 28.66 9.31 10.94
C THR A 223 27.97 10.62 10.60
N GLY A 224 27.54 10.78 9.35
CA GLY A 224 26.84 11.98 8.91
C GLY A 224 26.54 12.00 7.42
N PHE A 225 25.77 13.00 7.00
CA PHE A 225 25.51 13.30 5.60
C PHE A 225 26.59 14.24 5.05
N ASN A 226 26.78 14.24 3.73
CA ASN A 226 27.69 15.16 3.03
C ASN A 226 29.06 15.32 3.74
N PRO A 227 29.84 14.23 3.86
CA PRO A 227 31.07 14.23 4.64
C PRO A 227 32.06 15.29 4.14
N PRO A 228 32.77 16.00 5.03
CA PRO A 228 33.66 17.08 4.63
C PRO A 228 34.85 16.58 3.82
N GLU A 229 35.36 17.43 2.91
CA GLU A 229 36.45 17.10 1.97
C GLU A 229 37.69 16.52 2.67
N ARG A 230 38.01 16.95 3.89
CA ARG A 230 39.13 16.41 4.70
C ARG A 230 39.06 14.89 4.94
N LEU A 231 37.86 14.28 4.86
CA LEU A 231 37.66 12.84 5.04
C LEU A 231 37.72 12.06 3.72
N ARG A 232 37.74 12.74 2.56
CA ARG A 232 37.58 12.11 1.24
C ARG A 232 38.56 10.97 0.98
N ALA A 233 39.81 11.12 1.39
CA ALA A 233 40.85 10.09 1.22
C ALA A 233 40.52 8.76 1.96
N ARG A 234 39.72 8.81 3.03
CA ARG A 234 39.27 7.63 3.78
C ARG A 234 37.91 7.10 3.32
N ILE A 235 37.21 7.81 2.44
CA ILE A 235 35.91 7.38 1.91
C ILE A 235 36.13 6.37 0.77
N ALA A 236 35.44 5.23 0.84
CA ALA A 236 35.37 4.29 -0.27
C ALA A 236 34.55 4.89 -1.43
N PRO A 237 35.10 5.04 -2.65
CA PRO A 237 34.32 5.44 -3.82
C PRO A 237 33.25 4.39 -4.17
N THR A 238 32.18 4.83 -4.83
CA THR A 238 31.06 3.95 -5.21
C THR A 238 31.02 3.65 -6.70
N GLU A 239 30.65 4.57 -7.59
CA GLU A 239 30.50 4.25 -9.02
C GLU A 239 30.83 5.46 -9.89
N LEU A 240 31.29 5.24 -11.12
CA LEU A 240 31.39 6.28 -12.13
C LEU A 240 29.99 6.66 -12.61
N CYS A 241 29.50 7.83 -12.21
CA CYS A 241 28.17 8.32 -12.53
C CYS A 241 28.23 9.78 -12.98
N THR A 242 27.23 10.22 -13.75
CA THR A 242 26.99 11.65 -13.93
C THR A 242 26.35 12.22 -12.66
N ALA A 243 26.28 13.55 -12.54
CA ALA A 243 25.76 14.19 -11.33
C ALA A 243 24.36 13.68 -10.95
N TYR A 244 23.49 13.44 -11.94
CA TYR A 244 22.09 13.04 -11.74
C TYR A 244 21.67 11.77 -12.51
N GLY A 245 22.48 11.21 -13.40
CA GLY A 245 22.07 10.08 -14.24
C GLY A 245 21.86 8.77 -13.48
N TRP A 246 20.78 8.07 -13.81
CA TRP A 246 20.55 6.66 -13.50
C TRP A 246 19.91 5.96 -14.71
N PRO A 247 20.46 4.84 -15.22
CA PRO A 247 21.70 4.19 -14.77
C PRO A 247 22.94 5.09 -14.95
N CYS A 248 24.05 4.73 -14.30
CA CYS A 248 25.29 5.51 -14.30
C CYS A 248 26.06 5.43 -15.63
N GLU A 249 25.49 6.02 -16.68
CA GLU A 249 25.99 6.08 -18.05
C GLU A 249 26.21 7.53 -18.50
N GLY A 250 26.98 7.76 -19.57
CA GLY A 250 27.29 9.10 -20.09
C GLY A 250 28.78 9.42 -20.23
N ALA A 251 29.10 10.51 -20.94
CA ALA A 251 30.47 10.93 -21.23
C ALA A 251 31.11 11.78 -20.11
N ASP A 252 30.30 12.44 -19.29
CA ASP A 252 30.66 13.35 -18.19
C ASP A 252 30.69 12.66 -16.81
N ARG A 253 30.82 11.34 -16.79
CA ARG A 253 30.84 10.55 -15.55
C ARG A 253 32.07 10.85 -14.71
N SER A 254 31.88 11.00 -13.41
CA SER A 254 32.94 11.12 -12.42
C SER A 254 32.75 10.11 -11.30
N MET A 255 33.85 9.75 -10.62
CA MET A 255 33.79 8.77 -9.54
C MET A 255 33.07 9.40 -8.35
N LEU A 256 31.94 8.81 -7.96
CA LEU A 256 31.26 9.20 -6.74
C LEU A 256 32.12 8.82 -5.53
N ARG A 257 32.62 9.82 -4.80
CA ARG A 257 33.41 9.66 -3.59
C ARG A 257 33.11 10.81 -2.64
N GLY A 258 32.54 10.52 -1.48
CA GLY A 258 31.97 11.53 -0.58
C GLY A 258 30.66 12.15 -1.07
N ILE A 259 30.08 11.59 -2.13
CA ILE A 259 28.79 11.96 -2.71
C ILE A 259 27.92 10.71 -2.65
N VAL A 260 26.67 10.84 -2.19
CA VAL A 260 25.74 9.71 -2.09
C VAL A 260 25.53 9.07 -3.46
N HIS A 261 25.45 7.75 -3.51
CA HIS A 261 25.26 6.96 -4.73
C HIS A 261 23.82 7.06 -5.26
N ASP A 262 22.85 7.04 -4.36
CA ASP A 262 21.43 7.11 -4.66
C ASP A 262 21.07 8.35 -5.50
N PRO A 263 20.42 8.20 -6.67
CA PRO A 263 20.17 9.30 -7.59
C PRO A 263 19.14 10.29 -7.07
N THR A 264 18.16 9.83 -6.29
CA THR A 264 17.11 10.67 -5.69
C THR A 264 17.70 11.50 -4.56
N ALA A 265 18.49 10.89 -3.66
CA ALA A 265 19.19 11.60 -2.60
C ALA A 265 20.20 12.63 -3.15
N ARG A 266 20.90 12.33 -4.25
CA ARG A 266 21.76 13.33 -4.93
C ARG A 266 20.98 14.54 -5.44
N ARG A 267 19.79 14.32 -6.02
CA ARG A 267 18.90 15.41 -6.44
C ARG A 267 18.34 16.20 -5.26
N MET A 268 18.28 15.60 -4.08
CA MET A 268 17.93 16.23 -2.80
C MET A 268 19.15 16.82 -2.06
N ASP A 269 20.22 17.17 -2.78
CA ASP A 269 21.44 17.76 -2.22
C ASP A 269 22.16 16.89 -1.17
N GLY A 270 21.98 15.57 -1.26
CA GLY A 270 22.69 14.57 -0.47
C GLY A 270 22.05 14.23 0.88
N VAL A 271 20.99 14.95 1.28
CA VAL A 271 20.27 14.72 2.54
C VAL A 271 18.86 14.23 2.26
N ALA A 272 18.65 12.91 2.38
CA ALA A 272 17.33 12.31 2.24
C ALA A 272 17.10 11.25 3.32
N GLY A 273 15.84 10.99 3.65
CA GLY A 273 15.53 10.03 4.71
C GLY A 273 15.78 8.57 4.31
N HIS A 274 15.92 8.28 3.01
CA HIS A 274 16.12 6.92 2.50
C HIS A 274 17.58 6.58 2.22
N ALA A 275 18.45 7.56 1.97
CA ALA A 275 19.87 7.43 1.63
C ALA A 275 20.64 8.75 1.91
N GLY A 276 21.98 8.71 1.92
CA GLY A 276 22.83 9.90 2.11
C GLY A 276 23.78 9.83 3.29
N LEU A 277 23.59 8.86 4.18
CA LEU A 277 24.43 8.70 5.37
C LEU A 277 25.75 7.99 5.04
N PHE A 278 26.85 8.52 5.57
CA PHE A 278 28.17 7.90 5.54
C PHE A 278 28.57 7.50 6.96
N SER A 279 29.32 6.39 7.11
CA SER A 279 29.83 5.94 8.41
C SER A 279 30.99 4.96 8.29
N THR A 280 31.66 4.70 9.41
CA THR A 280 32.59 3.58 9.62
C THR A 280 31.89 2.39 10.27
N ALA A 281 32.54 1.21 10.26
CA ALA A 281 32.05 0.04 10.98
C ALA A 281 32.08 0.24 12.51
N ALA A 282 33.05 1.01 13.02
CA ALA A 282 33.19 1.29 14.45
C ALA A 282 32.02 2.13 14.99
N ASP A 283 31.61 3.18 14.27
CA ASP A 283 30.45 3.99 14.65
C ASP A 283 29.15 3.19 14.60
N LEU A 284 28.96 2.34 13.58
CA LEU A 284 27.78 1.47 13.52
C LEU A 284 27.77 0.42 14.64
N ALA A 285 28.94 -0.04 15.10
CA ALA A 285 29.01 -0.91 16.27
C ALA A 285 28.54 -0.23 17.55
N ILE A 286 28.80 1.09 17.71
CA ILE A 286 28.24 1.89 18.81
C ILE A 286 26.71 1.90 18.73
N PHE A 287 26.16 2.14 17.54
CA PHE A 287 24.72 2.15 17.31
C PHE A 287 24.07 0.78 17.61
N CYS A 288 24.66 -0.33 17.15
CA CYS A 288 24.17 -1.68 17.45
C CYS A 288 24.15 -1.96 18.96
N ARG A 289 25.24 -1.59 19.66
CA ARG A 289 25.35 -1.77 21.11
C ARG A 289 24.35 -0.90 21.86
N MET A 290 24.06 0.30 21.38
CA MET A 290 23.02 1.17 21.93
C MET A 290 21.65 0.50 21.88
N LEU A 291 21.29 -0.12 20.74
CA LEU A 291 20.03 -0.86 20.60
C LEU A 291 19.98 -2.08 21.53
N LEU A 292 21.05 -2.91 21.55
CA LEU A 292 21.14 -4.07 22.44
C LEU A 292 21.08 -3.69 23.93
N ALA A 293 21.56 -2.51 24.30
CA ALA A 293 21.49 -1.96 25.66
C ALA A 293 20.24 -1.10 25.90
N GLY A 294 19.15 -1.35 25.14
CA GLY A 294 17.85 -0.73 25.37
C GLY A 294 17.85 0.79 25.21
N GLY A 295 18.63 1.32 24.26
CA GLY A 295 18.61 2.73 23.88
C GLY A 295 19.73 3.59 24.48
N SER A 296 20.73 2.96 25.12
CA SER A 296 21.80 3.69 25.82
C SER A 296 23.20 3.16 25.52
N PHE A 297 24.19 4.05 25.52
CA PHE A 297 25.60 3.71 25.33
C PHE A 297 26.47 4.67 26.14
N ASN A 298 27.48 4.15 26.87
CA ASN A 298 28.40 4.94 27.70
C ASN A 298 27.71 6.01 28.58
N GLY A 299 26.61 5.63 29.24
CA GLY A 299 25.85 6.53 30.12
C GLY A 299 24.99 7.59 29.41
N ARG A 300 24.98 7.61 28.08
CA ARG A 300 24.11 8.48 27.27
C ARG A 300 22.94 7.68 26.72
N ARG A 301 21.72 8.16 26.95
CA ARG A 301 20.49 7.58 26.43
C ARG A 301 20.00 8.40 25.25
N VAL A 302 19.77 7.75 24.11
CA VAL A 302 19.18 8.36 22.91
C VAL A 302 17.78 7.84 22.60
N LEU A 303 17.42 6.66 23.14
CA LEU A 303 16.09 6.07 23.07
C LEU A 303 15.71 5.45 24.43
N ALA A 304 14.44 5.45 24.77
CA ALA A 304 13.88 4.69 25.87
C ALA A 304 13.84 3.18 25.54
N PRO A 305 13.95 2.29 26.55
CA PRO A 305 13.96 0.85 26.30
C PRO A 305 12.68 0.34 25.60
N LEU A 306 11.51 0.90 25.96
CA LEU A 306 10.24 0.55 25.32
C LEU A 306 10.15 1.02 23.86
N THR A 307 10.86 2.08 23.51
CA THR A 307 10.92 2.56 22.13
C THR A 307 11.76 1.64 21.26
N VAL A 308 12.92 1.22 21.77
CA VAL A 308 13.74 0.19 21.12
C VAL A 308 12.90 -1.07 20.92
N ALA A 309 12.26 -1.57 21.99
CA ALA A 309 11.38 -2.74 21.90
C ALA A 309 10.27 -2.54 20.85
N ARG A 310 9.62 -1.38 20.81
CA ARG A 310 8.53 -1.08 19.87
C ARG A 310 9.00 -1.04 18.42
N MET A 311 10.14 -0.41 18.14
CA MET A 311 10.66 -0.27 16.77
C MET A 311 11.23 -1.58 16.23
N THR A 312 11.73 -2.44 17.12
CA THR A 312 12.25 -3.78 16.79
C THR A 312 11.23 -4.89 17.03
N SER A 313 9.93 -4.58 17.05
CA SER A 313 8.83 -5.56 17.07
C SER A 313 8.04 -5.54 15.75
N PRO A 314 7.46 -6.68 15.31
CA PRO A 314 6.59 -6.74 14.15
C PRO A 314 5.51 -5.64 14.16
N SER A 315 5.38 -4.95 13.03
CA SER A 315 4.56 -3.74 12.89
C SER A 315 3.76 -3.72 11.59
N THR A 316 3.97 -4.68 10.70
CA THR A 316 3.16 -4.84 9.49
C THR A 316 1.76 -5.37 9.81
N PRO A 317 0.75 -5.08 8.97
CA PRO A 317 -0.62 -5.55 9.20
C PRO A 317 -0.71 -7.08 9.30
N PRO A 318 -1.65 -7.62 10.10
CA PRO A 318 -1.91 -9.06 10.14
C PRO A 318 -2.16 -9.63 8.74
N GLY A 319 -1.54 -10.77 8.42
CA GLY A 319 -1.65 -11.41 7.10
C GLY A 319 -0.66 -10.92 6.04
N GLU A 320 0.07 -9.82 6.27
CA GLU A 320 1.20 -9.43 5.42
C GLU A 320 2.37 -10.42 5.63
N ARG A 321 2.86 -11.00 4.53
CA ARG A 321 3.94 -11.99 4.54
C ARG A 321 5.31 -11.36 4.77
N ASN A 322 5.49 -10.09 4.37
CA ASN A 322 6.72 -9.35 4.58
C ASN A 322 6.73 -8.74 5.97
N VAL A 323 7.20 -9.48 6.97
CA VAL A 323 7.18 -9.03 8.36
C VAL A 323 8.29 -8.00 8.60
N ARG A 324 7.90 -6.81 9.07
CA ARG A 324 8.82 -5.71 9.38
C ARG A 324 8.53 -5.07 10.72
N GLY A 325 9.57 -4.50 11.33
CA GLY A 325 9.43 -3.53 12.42
C GLY A 325 9.21 -2.11 11.90
N LEU A 326 9.35 -1.13 12.78
CA LEU A 326 9.38 0.27 12.39
C LEU A 326 10.79 0.57 11.87
N GLY A 327 10.99 0.82 10.58
CA GLY A 327 12.35 0.87 10.01
C GLY A 327 12.84 -0.48 9.53
N TRP A 328 12.83 -1.43 10.46
CA TRP A 328 13.63 -2.64 10.40
C TRP A 328 13.02 -3.76 9.57
N ASP A 329 13.87 -4.45 8.83
CA ASP A 329 13.54 -5.73 8.22
C ASP A 329 13.67 -6.86 9.23
N MET A 330 12.80 -7.88 9.16
CA MET A 330 12.77 -9.01 10.10
C MET A 330 12.59 -10.35 9.39
N ASP A 331 11.54 -10.44 8.57
CA ASP A 331 11.20 -11.64 7.80
C ASP A 331 10.40 -11.25 6.55
N SER A 332 11.06 -10.52 5.65
CA SER A 332 10.54 -10.15 4.34
C SER A 332 11.31 -10.84 3.21
N ALA A 333 10.85 -10.65 1.97
CA ALA A 333 11.58 -11.09 0.78
C ALA A 333 13.02 -10.54 0.69
N PHE A 334 13.36 -9.49 1.44
CA PHE A 334 14.70 -8.88 1.50
C PHE A 334 15.57 -9.43 2.64
N SER A 335 15.00 -10.26 3.51
CA SER A 335 15.65 -10.74 4.74
C SER A 335 16.60 -11.91 4.55
N SER A 336 16.86 -12.37 3.31
CA SER A 336 17.85 -13.43 3.05
C SER A 336 19.25 -13.11 3.62
N ASN A 337 19.56 -11.82 3.78
CA ASN A 337 20.80 -11.33 4.41
C ASN A 337 20.93 -11.68 5.90
N ARG A 338 19.82 -12.07 6.58
CA ARG A 338 19.80 -12.66 7.92
C ARG A 338 20.63 -13.95 8.00
N GLY A 339 20.78 -14.64 6.86
CA GLY A 339 21.29 -16.00 6.82
C GLY A 339 20.24 -17.02 7.29
N GLU A 340 20.68 -18.27 7.36
CA GLU A 340 19.81 -19.43 7.58
C GLU A 340 19.57 -19.74 9.07
N LEU A 341 20.42 -19.20 9.96
CA LEU A 341 20.48 -19.64 11.36
C LEU A 341 20.04 -18.57 12.38
N LEU A 342 20.08 -17.28 12.03
CA LEU A 342 19.52 -16.25 12.91
C LEU A 342 17.98 -16.32 12.85
N PRO A 343 17.29 -16.31 14.00
CA PRO A 343 15.86 -16.59 14.03
C PRO A 343 15.03 -15.39 13.54
N PRO A 344 13.78 -15.64 13.07
CA PRO A 344 12.74 -14.62 13.03
C PRO A 344 12.58 -13.99 14.42
N GLY A 345 12.67 -12.66 14.51
CA GLY A 345 12.82 -11.90 15.77
C GLY A 345 14.17 -11.18 15.90
N SER A 346 15.18 -11.65 15.16
CA SER A 346 16.32 -10.79 14.78
C SER A 346 15.88 -9.78 13.71
N PHE A 347 16.61 -8.67 13.60
CA PHE A 347 16.22 -7.57 12.72
C PHE A 347 17.46 -6.90 12.11
N GLY A 348 17.27 -6.28 10.95
CA GLY A 348 18.37 -5.61 10.26
C GLY A 348 17.94 -4.78 9.08
N HIS A 349 18.93 -4.31 8.33
CA HIS A 349 18.72 -3.59 7.08
C HIS A 349 19.95 -3.74 6.18
N THR A 350 19.76 -3.50 4.88
CA THR A 350 20.86 -3.47 3.89
C THR A 350 20.93 -2.13 3.18
N GLY A 351 22.08 -1.85 2.55
CA GLY A 351 22.31 -0.74 1.63
C GLY A 351 22.71 -1.22 0.25
N PHE A 352 22.25 -0.50 -0.78
CA PHE A 352 22.50 -0.84 -2.19
C PHE A 352 23.99 -0.89 -2.55
N THR A 353 24.80 -0.05 -1.92
CA THR A 353 26.25 0.06 -2.10
C THR A 353 27.03 -1.16 -1.62
N GLY A 354 26.42 -2.08 -0.86
CA GLY A 354 27.09 -3.27 -0.34
C GLY A 354 27.18 -3.34 1.18
N THR A 355 26.58 -2.38 1.89
CA THR A 355 26.52 -2.33 3.36
C THR A 355 25.36 -3.13 3.97
N SER A 356 25.51 -3.67 5.17
CA SER A 356 24.43 -4.30 5.93
C SER A 356 24.71 -4.26 7.43
N LEU A 357 23.62 -4.21 8.19
CA LEU A 357 23.61 -4.26 9.65
C LEU A 357 22.52 -5.23 10.09
N TRP A 358 22.87 -6.22 10.91
CA TRP A 358 21.91 -7.19 11.45
C TRP A 358 22.16 -7.42 12.94
N ILE A 359 21.10 -7.49 13.73
CA ILE A 359 21.14 -7.59 15.20
C ILE A 359 20.17 -8.70 15.63
N ASP A 360 20.64 -9.59 16.48
CA ASP A 360 19.78 -10.54 17.19
C ASP A 360 19.80 -10.21 18.70
N PRO A 361 18.70 -9.68 19.25
CA PRO A 361 18.64 -9.33 20.67
C PRO A 361 18.68 -10.56 21.58
N THR A 362 18.30 -11.74 21.08
CA THR A 362 18.25 -12.99 21.87
C THR A 362 19.65 -13.49 22.22
N THR A 363 20.53 -13.60 21.22
CA THR A 363 21.93 -13.98 21.43
C THR A 363 22.82 -12.80 21.82
N GLY A 364 22.32 -11.58 21.63
CA GLY A 364 23.04 -10.32 21.77
C GLY A 364 24.04 -10.06 20.64
N VAL A 365 24.00 -10.84 19.55
CA VAL A 365 24.93 -10.70 18.41
C VAL A 365 24.53 -9.54 17.52
N PHE A 366 25.54 -8.84 16.99
CA PHE A 366 25.35 -7.93 15.87
C PHE A 366 26.46 -8.07 14.83
N ILE A 367 26.11 -7.85 13.57
CA ILE A 367 26.97 -7.98 12.40
C ILE A 367 26.89 -6.70 11.61
N VAL A 368 28.05 -6.06 11.41
CA VAL A 368 28.22 -4.90 10.54
C VAL A 368 29.14 -5.32 9.40
N PHE A 369 28.61 -5.33 8.18
CA PHE A 369 29.37 -5.65 6.97
C PHE A 369 29.28 -4.46 6.02
N LEU A 370 30.40 -3.77 5.78
CA LEU A 370 30.46 -2.60 4.90
C LEU A 370 31.31 -2.92 3.68
N SER A 371 30.78 -2.66 2.50
CA SER A 371 31.48 -2.77 1.23
C SER A 371 31.01 -1.71 0.26
N ASN A 372 31.78 -1.49 -0.80
CA ASN A 372 31.44 -0.63 -1.94
C ASN A 372 31.33 -1.50 -3.20
N ARG A 373 30.43 -2.50 -3.17
CA ARG A 373 30.25 -3.51 -4.23
C ARG A 373 29.93 -2.93 -5.62
N VAL A 374 29.42 -1.71 -5.67
CA VAL A 374 29.15 -0.99 -6.92
C VAL A 374 30.42 -0.43 -7.56
N HIS A 375 31.57 -0.46 -6.87
CA HIS A 375 32.81 0.10 -7.42
C HIS A 375 33.52 -0.80 -8.42
N PRO A 376 33.96 -0.28 -9.58
CA PRO A 376 33.76 1.09 -10.10
C PRO A 376 32.56 1.28 -11.05
N TYR A 377 31.87 0.20 -11.44
CA TYR A 377 30.94 0.18 -12.59
C TYR A 377 29.56 -0.46 -12.31
N GLY A 378 29.16 -0.56 -11.04
CA GLY A 378 27.84 -1.02 -10.62
C GLY A 378 27.58 -2.53 -10.72
N LYS A 379 28.60 -3.36 -10.98
CA LYS A 379 28.41 -4.79 -11.34
C LYS A 379 28.50 -5.81 -10.19
N GLY A 380 28.93 -5.42 -8.99
CA GLY A 380 29.10 -6.36 -7.88
C GLY A 380 27.78 -6.85 -7.27
N ASP A 381 27.80 -8.04 -6.66
CA ASP A 381 26.69 -8.56 -5.86
C ASP A 381 27.17 -9.31 -4.62
N VAL A 382 26.80 -8.79 -3.46
CA VAL A 382 27.20 -9.30 -2.14
C VAL A 382 26.02 -9.88 -1.36
N THR A 383 24.83 -10.01 -1.96
CA THR A 383 23.65 -10.57 -1.28
C THR A 383 23.91 -11.99 -0.75
N PRO A 384 24.45 -12.93 -1.57
CA PRO A 384 24.78 -14.27 -1.06
C PRO A 384 25.92 -14.24 -0.04
N LEU A 385 26.86 -13.28 -0.15
CA LEU A 385 27.98 -13.15 0.77
C LEU A 385 27.50 -12.73 2.17
N ARG A 386 26.63 -11.73 2.28
CA ARG A 386 26.05 -11.28 3.56
C ARG A 386 25.33 -12.42 4.27
N ALA A 387 24.50 -13.18 3.54
CA ALA A 387 23.80 -14.34 4.07
C ALA A 387 24.77 -15.40 4.61
N ARG A 388 25.83 -15.73 3.86
CA ARG A 388 26.87 -16.69 4.29
C ARG A 388 27.64 -16.21 5.51
N ILE A 389 27.98 -14.92 5.57
CA ILE A 389 28.62 -14.32 6.75
C ILE A 389 27.70 -14.46 7.96
N ALA A 390 26.43 -14.06 7.85
CA ALA A 390 25.47 -14.13 8.95
C ALA A 390 25.27 -15.57 9.44
N THR A 391 25.09 -16.53 8.53
CA THR A 391 25.05 -17.96 8.86
C THR A 391 26.31 -18.44 9.57
N THR A 392 27.50 -18.06 9.09
CA THR A 392 28.78 -18.48 9.67
C THR A 392 28.98 -17.91 11.07
N VAL A 393 28.63 -16.64 11.27
CA VAL A 393 28.67 -15.99 12.59
C VAL A 393 27.72 -16.68 13.56
N ALA A 394 26.48 -16.95 13.15
CA ALA A 394 25.52 -17.67 13.98
C ALA A 394 25.97 -19.11 14.30
N ALA A 395 26.52 -19.83 13.33
CA ALA A 395 27.04 -21.20 13.51
C ALA A 395 28.27 -21.29 14.44
N ALA A 396 28.97 -20.17 14.63
CA ALA A 396 30.11 -20.07 15.53
C ALA A 396 29.70 -19.88 17.00
N LEU A 397 28.44 -19.59 17.33
CA LEU A 397 27.97 -19.53 18.71
C LEU A 397 27.95 -20.93 19.34
N VAL A 398 28.58 -21.11 20.49
CA VAL A 398 28.74 -22.42 21.16
C VAL A 398 28.18 -22.49 22.58
N ASP A 399 27.78 -21.36 23.19
CA ASP A 399 27.26 -21.34 24.55
C ASP A 399 25.76 -21.64 24.62
N ARG A 400 25.40 -22.69 25.37
CA ARG A 400 24.03 -23.21 25.52
C ARG A 400 23.06 -22.24 26.20
N THR A 401 23.56 -21.22 26.90
CA THR A 401 22.77 -20.17 27.56
C THR A 401 21.91 -19.36 26.59
N ALA A 402 22.32 -19.22 25.33
CA ALA A 402 21.55 -18.52 24.30
C ALA A 402 20.39 -19.35 23.70
N LEU A 403 20.39 -20.68 23.88
CA LEU A 403 19.35 -21.59 23.36
C LEU A 403 18.28 -21.94 24.42
N GLY A 404 18.49 -21.50 25.67
CA GLY A 404 17.79 -21.96 26.88
C GLY A 404 16.58 -21.15 27.31
N THR A 405 15.81 -20.54 26.41
CA THR A 405 14.43 -20.09 26.66
C THR A 405 13.64 -20.13 25.35
N ARG A 406 13.49 -21.31 24.75
CA ARG A 406 12.45 -21.54 23.74
C ARG A 406 11.14 -21.85 24.45
N THR A 407 10.45 -20.83 24.94
CA THR A 407 9.04 -20.73 24.55
C THR A 407 9.06 -20.11 23.16
N VAL A 408 9.15 -20.96 22.14
CA VAL A 408 8.45 -20.62 20.91
C VAL A 408 7.00 -20.60 21.33
N HIS A 409 6.50 -19.44 21.77
CA HIS A 409 5.08 -19.23 21.63
C HIS A 409 4.88 -19.41 20.12
N PRO A 410 4.10 -20.42 19.65
CA PRO A 410 3.55 -20.30 18.32
C PRO A 410 2.99 -18.89 18.29
N TRP A 411 3.33 -18.10 17.28
CA TRP A 411 2.88 -16.73 17.13
C TRP A 411 1.36 -16.74 17.15
N THR A 412 0.78 -16.79 18.34
CA THR A 412 -0.57 -16.40 18.63
C THR A 412 -0.48 -14.92 18.39
N VAL A 413 -0.78 -14.55 17.15
CA VAL A 413 -1.40 -13.29 16.82
C VAL A 413 -2.28 -13.00 18.02
N ASN A 414 -1.88 -12.03 18.82
CA ASN A 414 -2.72 -11.58 19.90
C ASN A 414 -3.91 -10.94 19.20
N THR A 415 -4.96 -11.75 18.98
CA THR A 415 -6.24 -11.33 18.42
C THR A 415 -6.96 -10.37 19.36
N ASN A 416 -6.41 -10.16 20.56
CA ASN A 416 -6.84 -9.17 21.53
C ASN A 416 -5.84 -8.03 21.64
N ALA A 417 -5.65 -7.29 20.55
CA ALA A 417 -5.14 -5.92 20.61
C ALA A 417 -5.75 -5.09 19.47
N VAL A 418 -6.92 -4.53 19.78
CA VAL A 418 -7.49 -3.34 19.14
C VAL A 418 -7.95 -3.66 17.70
N ALA A 419 -9.14 -4.25 17.50
CA ALA A 419 -10.41 -3.49 17.60
C ALA A 419 -10.16 -1.98 17.70
N GLY A 420 -9.43 -1.44 16.73
CA GLY A 420 -9.31 -0.01 16.51
C GLY A 420 -10.65 0.44 15.97
N SER A 421 -11.63 0.55 16.85
CA SER A 421 -12.61 1.61 16.71
C SER A 421 -11.79 2.86 16.42
N ALA A 422 -11.89 3.33 15.18
CA ALA A 422 -11.43 4.65 14.80
C ALA A 422 -11.80 5.61 15.95
N PRO A 423 -10.95 6.62 16.25
CA PRO A 423 -11.29 7.61 17.28
C PRO A 423 -12.75 8.05 17.07
N PRO A 424 -13.55 8.21 18.15
CA PRO A 424 -14.94 8.63 18.01
C PRO A 424 -14.94 9.86 17.12
N ARG A 425 -15.63 9.72 15.98
CA ARG A 425 -15.68 10.75 14.94
C ARG A 425 -16.16 12.05 15.61
N PRO A 426 -15.56 13.22 15.31
CA PRO A 426 -16.13 14.50 15.72
C PRO A 426 -17.61 14.55 15.31
N SER A 427 -18.47 15.08 16.19
CA SER A 427 -19.93 15.24 16.06
C SER A 427 -20.51 14.82 14.71
N TRP A 428 -21.21 13.69 14.68
CA TRP A 428 -21.89 13.14 13.50
C TRP A 428 -22.72 14.21 12.78
N SER A 429 -22.23 14.70 11.63
CA SER A 429 -23.06 15.36 10.63
C SER A 429 -23.46 14.30 9.62
N PRO A 430 -24.69 13.77 9.66
CA PRO A 430 -25.07 12.64 8.83
C PRO A 430 -25.15 13.07 7.34
N VAL A 431 -24.77 12.17 6.42
CA VAL A 431 -24.53 12.44 4.99
C VAL A 431 -25.73 13.09 4.30
N GLN A 432 -25.53 14.15 3.52
CA GLN A 432 -26.58 14.71 2.66
C GLN A 432 -26.33 14.24 1.24
N THR A 433 -27.29 13.56 0.62
CA THR A 433 -27.23 13.21 -0.81
C THR A 433 -27.21 14.48 -1.67
N GLY A 434 -26.91 14.36 -2.96
CA GLY A 434 -27.06 15.48 -3.89
C GLY A 434 -28.45 16.10 -3.84
N LEU A 435 -29.49 15.26 -3.67
CA LEU A 435 -30.88 15.68 -3.52
C LEU A 435 -31.09 16.52 -2.26
N ASP A 436 -30.63 16.02 -1.11
CA ASP A 436 -30.75 16.74 0.17
C ASP A 436 -30.00 18.07 0.13
N ALA A 437 -28.81 18.10 -0.48
CA ALA A 437 -27.98 19.28 -0.60
C ALA A 437 -28.60 20.34 -1.53
N SER A 438 -29.17 19.93 -2.66
CA SER A 438 -29.82 20.83 -3.63
C SER A 438 -31.22 21.28 -3.20
N ARG A 439 -31.90 20.54 -2.32
CA ARG A 439 -33.17 21.02 -1.75
C ARG A 439 -32.99 22.31 -0.94
N ALA A 440 -31.83 22.50 -0.33
CA ALA A 440 -31.54 23.66 0.51
C ALA A 440 -31.55 25.00 -0.25
N ASP A 441 -31.36 25.01 -1.57
CA ASP A 441 -31.41 26.22 -2.42
C ASP A 441 -32.63 26.26 -3.34
N ALA A 442 -33.63 25.40 -3.06
CA ALA A 442 -34.84 25.23 -3.85
C ALA A 442 -34.55 24.89 -5.32
N PHE A 443 -33.59 23.99 -5.57
CA PHE A 443 -33.22 23.51 -6.90
C PHE A 443 -32.86 24.66 -7.85
N SER A 444 -32.11 25.65 -7.35
CA SER A 444 -31.84 26.91 -8.06
C SER A 444 -31.29 26.69 -9.49
N ALA A 445 -30.47 25.65 -9.67
CA ALA A 445 -29.89 25.27 -10.94
C ALA A 445 -30.92 24.87 -12.02
N LEU A 446 -32.14 24.46 -11.63
CA LEU A 446 -33.19 23.92 -12.49
C LEU A 446 -34.31 24.92 -12.83
N ARG A 447 -34.27 26.14 -12.27
CA ARG A 447 -35.38 27.10 -12.40
C ARG A 447 -35.72 27.43 -13.86
N GLY A 448 -37.02 27.53 -14.14
CA GLY A 448 -37.57 27.91 -15.43
C GLY A 448 -37.49 26.83 -16.52
N ARG A 449 -37.05 25.60 -16.18
CA ARG A 449 -36.88 24.51 -17.15
C ARG A 449 -37.98 23.46 -17.05
N ARG A 450 -38.34 22.89 -18.20
CA ARG A 450 -39.06 21.61 -18.29
C ARG A 450 -38.06 20.48 -18.14
N VAL A 451 -38.15 19.75 -17.04
CA VAL A 451 -37.18 18.71 -16.71
C VAL A 451 -37.79 17.33 -16.87
N ALA A 452 -36.97 16.36 -17.28
CA ALA A 452 -37.32 14.96 -17.19
C ALA A 452 -36.36 14.20 -16.28
N LEU A 453 -36.90 13.28 -15.50
CA LEU A 453 -36.20 12.60 -14.42
C LEU A 453 -35.98 11.12 -14.76
N VAL A 454 -34.72 10.71 -14.82
CA VAL A 454 -34.29 9.31 -14.84
C VAL A 454 -34.13 8.84 -13.40
N THR A 455 -35.06 8.02 -12.93
CA THR A 455 -35.07 7.57 -11.52
C THR A 455 -35.78 6.22 -11.35
N ASN A 456 -35.81 5.73 -10.11
CA ASN A 456 -36.64 4.63 -9.64
C ASN A 456 -37.02 4.90 -8.17
N HIS A 457 -37.55 3.89 -7.46
CA HIS A 457 -37.94 3.97 -6.05
C HIS A 457 -36.78 4.26 -5.07
N THR A 458 -35.52 4.18 -5.51
CA THR A 458 -34.35 4.59 -4.71
C THR A 458 -34.12 6.10 -4.72
N GLY A 459 -34.75 6.82 -5.65
CA GLY A 459 -34.75 8.28 -5.75
C GLY A 459 -35.55 8.91 -4.63
N ILE A 460 -35.00 8.87 -3.42
CA ILE A 460 -35.60 9.45 -2.21
C ILE A 460 -34.59 10.30 -1.44
N ALA A 461 -35.10 11.30 -0.71
CA ALA A 461 -34.37 12.12 0.24
C ALA A 461 -34.24 11.40 1.61
N ARG A 462 -33.45 11.96 2.52
CA ARG A 462 -33.27 11.42 3.88
C ARG A 462 -34.61 11.26 4.63
N ASP A 463 -35.53 12.20 4.43
CA ASP A 463 -36.87 12.20 5.04
C ASP A 463 -37.86 11.28 4.29
N ARG A 464 -37.37 10.45 3.37
CA ARG A 464 -38.11 9.48 2.55
C ARG A 464 -39.09 10.09 1.54
N GLN A 465 -39.01 11.39 1.27
CA GLN A 465 -39.75 11.99 0.15
C GLN A 465 -39.11 11.59 -1.18
N SER A 466 -39.93 11.25 -2.18
CA SER A 466 -39.45 10.90 -3.52
C SER A 466 -38.94 12.12 -4.28
N THR A 467 -37.89 11.95 -5.08
CA THR A 467 -37.41 12.96 -6.04
C THR A 467 -38.49 13.37 -7.04
N ILE A 468 -39.39 12.44 -7.41
CA ILE A 468 -40.54 12.73 -8.27
C ILE A 468 -41.42 13.79 -7.61
N ASP A 469 -41.81 13.55 -6.36
CA ASP A 469 -42.69 14.45 -5.59
C ASP A 469 -42.01 15.80 -5.34
N LEU A 470 -40.76 15.78 -4.90
CA LEU A 470 -40.00 17.00 -4.59
C LEU A 470 -39.83 17.92 -5.81
N LEU A 471 -39.63 17.36 -7.00
CA LEU A 471 -39.52 18.14 -8.23
C LEU A 471 -40.89 18.57 -8.78
N ASN A 472 -41.93 17.74 -8.62
CA ASN A 472 -43.28 18.08 -9.06
C ASN A 472 -43.88 19.23 -8.22
N ASP A 473 -43.57 19.29 -6.93
CA ASP A 473 -44.07 20.31 -6.00
C ASP A 473 -43.22 21.60 -6.00
N ALA A 474 -42.07 21.61 -6.70
CA ALA A 474 -41.19 22.76 -6.78
C ALA A 474 -41.78 23.86 -7.69
N LYS A 475 -42.01 25.06 -7.13
CA LYS A 475 -42.71 26.16 -7.83
C LYS A 475 -42.10 26.60 -9.16
N ASP A 476 -40.78 26.60 -9.25
CA ASP A 476 -40.04 27.14 -10.41
C ASP A 476 -39.44 26.04 -11.31
N VAL A 477 -39.80 24.77 -11.11
CA VAL A 477 -39.34 23.62 -11.91
C VAL A 477 -40.55 22.90 -12.45
N LYS A 478 -40.58 22.60 -13.75
CA LYS A 478 -41.69 21.86 -14.36
C LYS A 478 -41.25 20.44 -14.72
N LEU A 479 -41.63 19.46 -13.90
CA LEU A 479 -41.40 18.04 -14.22
C LEU A 479 -42.39 17.58 -15.31
N VAL A 480 -41.90 17.08 -16.44
CA VAL A 480 -42.75 16.75 -17.62
C VAL A 480 -42.74 15.29 -18.04
N ALA A 481 -41.71 14.52 -17.67
CA ALA A 481 -41.61 13.11 -18.00
C ALA A 481 -40.70 12.36 -17.01
N LEU A 482 -40.97 11.06 -16.87
CA LEU A 482 -40.17 10.13 -16.08
C LEU A 482 -39.54 9.08 -16.99
N PHE A 483 -38.30 8.70 -16.67
CA PHE A 483 -37.59 7.61 -17.31
C PHE A 483 -37.20 6.59 -16.25
N SER A 484 -37.50 5.32 -16.48
CA SER A 484 -37.16 4.24 -15.55
C SER A 484 -36.09 3.32 -16.14
N PRO A 485 -35.09 2.90 -15.35
CA PRO A 485 -34.06 1.96 -15.78
C PRO A 485 -34.57 0.51 -15.70
N GLU A 486 -33.64 -0.45 -15.63
CA GLU A 486 -33.93 -1.84 -15.25
C GLU A 486 -34.73 -1.92 -13.93
N HIS A 487 -35.73 -2.82 -13.89
CA HIS A 487 -36.74 -3.00 -12.83
C HIS A 487 -37.85 -1.92 -12.73
N GLY A 488 -37.84 -0.91 -13.61
CA GLY A 488 -38.92 0.09 -13.70
C GLY A 488 -38.95 1.09 -12.54
N ILE A 489 -39.96 1.97 -12.53
CA ILE A 489 -40.03 3.12 -11.61
C ILE A 489 -40.24 2.73 -10.13
N ARG A 490 -40.82 1.55 -9.86
CA ARG A 490 -41.10 1.04 -8.50
C ARG A 490 -40.19 -0.10 -8.06
N GLY A 491 -39.42 -0.71 -8.97
CA GLY A 491 -38.43 -1.74 -8.63
C GLY A 491 -38.97 -3.05 -8.07
N ILE A 492 -40.22 -3.42 -8.38
CA ILE A 492 -40.89 -4.60 -7.79
C ILE A 492 -40.59 -5.88 -8.57
N LEU A 493 -40.41 -5.78 -9.89
CA LEU A 493 -40.31 -6.95 -10.79
C LEU A 493 -38.86 -7.21 -11.22
N ASP A 494 -38.45 -8.48 -11.25
CA ASP A 494 -37.15 -8.93 -11.77
C ASP A 494 -37.22 -9.18 -13.30
N GLU A 495 -37.92 -8.30 -14.02
CA GLU A 495 -38.21 -8.40 -15.47
C GLU A 495 -38.27 -7.00 -16.14
N SER A 496 -38.43 -6.97 -17.46
CA SER A 496 -38.64 -5.73 -18.22
C SER A 496 -40.02 -5.12 -17.94
N VAL A 497 -40.06 -3.88 -17.48
CA VAL A 497 -41.30 -3.13 -17.23
C VAL A 497 -41.60 -2.19 -18.41
N PRO A 498 -42.81 -2.21 -19.00
CA PRO A 498 -43.17 -1.34 -20.11
C PRO A 498 -43.44 0.12 -19.68
N SER A 499 -43.47 1.02 -20.66
CA SER A 499 -43.88 2.42 -20.46
C SER A 499 -45.32 2.52 -19.93
N SER A 500 -45.57 3.49 -19.05
CA SER A 500 -46.84 3.65 -18.32
C SER A 500 -47.07 5.12 -17.92
N ARG A 501 -47.94 5.36 -16.92
CA ARG A 501 -48.13 6.68 -16.31
C ARG A 501 -47.96 6.57 -14.79
N ASP A 502 -47.37 7.60 -14.19
CA ASP A 502 -47.26 7.68 -12.74
C ASP A 502 -48.64 7.95 -12.12
N GLU A 503 -49.01 7.15 -11.13
CA GLU A 503 -50.36 7.15 -10.54
C GLU A 503 -50.69 8.47 -9.83
N LYS A 504 -49.69 9.13 -9.23
CA LYS A 504 -49.90 10.33 -8.41
C LYS A 504 -49.82 11.62 -9.24
N THR A 505 -48.83 11.72 -10.13
CA THR A 505 -48.57 12.92 -10.93
C THR A 505 -49.23 12.89 -12.31
N GLY A 506 -49.64 11.71 -12.80
CA GLY A 506 -50.17 11.51 -14.14
C GLY A 506 -49.12 11.59 -15.26
N LEU A 507 -47.85 11.81 -14.93
CA LEU A 507 -46.75 11.97 -15.88
C LEU A 507 -46.46 10.69 -16.67
N PRO A 508 -46.03 10.79 -17.94
CA PRO A 508 -45.59 9.63 -18.71
C PRO A 508 -44.31 9.03 -18.11
N ILE A 509 -44.28 7.69 -18.01
CA ILE A 509 -43.10 6.91 -17.64
C ILE A 509 -42.60 6.17 -18.88
N HIS A 510 -41.37 6.46 -19.28
CA HIS A 510 -40.70 5.79 -20.39
C HIS A 510 -39.70 4.75 -19.85
N SER A 511 -39.80 3.51 -20.33
CA SER A 511 -38.81 2.47 -20.00
C SER A 511 -37.53 2.65 -20.80
N LEU A 512 -36.38 2.70 -20.12
CA LEU A 512 -35.03 2.73 -20.69
C LEU A 512 -34.35 1.36 -20.56
N TYR A 513 -35.12 0.28 -20.71
CA TYR A 513 -34.64 -1.09 -20.66
C TYR A 513 -35.22 -1.95 -21.81
N GLY A 514 -34.66 -3.14 -22.02
CA GLY A 514 -35.06 -4.02 -23.11
C GLY A 514 -34.63 -3.46 -24.49
N ASN A 515 -35.61 -3.29 -25.39
CA ASN A 515 -35.38 -2.82 -26.77
C ASN A 515 -35.10 -1.31 -26.86
N THR A 516 -35.40 -0.54 -25.81
CA THR A 516 -35.20 0.91 -25.79
C THR A 516 -34.37 1.27 -24.57
N ARG A 517 -33.05 1.42 -24.75
CA ARG A 517 -32.09 1.74 -23.67
C ARG A 517 -31.63 3.19 -23.67
N ARG A 518 -32.10 3.97 -24.64
CA ARG A 518 -31.72 5.36 -24.89
C ARG A 518 -33.00 6.19 -25.02
N PRO A 519 -33.06 7.40 -24.42
CA PRO A 519 -34.15 8.33 -24.71
C PRO A 519 -34.24 8.62 -26.21
N THR A 520 -35.45 8.55 -26.77
CA THR A 520 -35.69 8.82 -28.20
C THR A 520 -36.05 10.29 -28.43
N ASP A 521 -35.96 10.77 -29.67
CA ASP A 521 -36.38 12.14 -30.03
C ASP A 521 -37.84 12.43 -29.63
N ALA A 522 -38.72 11.45 -29.78
CA ALA A 522 -40.12 11.60 -29.39
C ALA A 522 -40.28 11.81 -27.88
N MET A 523 -39.47 11.14 -27.06
CA MET A 523 -39.50 11.25 -25.59
C MET A 523 -38.90 12.57 -25.08
N LEU A 524 -38.02 13.21 -25.86
CA LEU A 524 -37.29 14.41 -25.45
C LEU A 524 -37.86 15.72 -26.04
N ARG A 525 -38.92 15.66 -26.85
CA ARG A 525 -39.45 16.82 -27.61
C ARG A 525 -39.74 18.06 -26.76
N ASP A 526 -40.24 17.87 -25.55
CA ASP A 526 -40.68 18.94 -24.64
C ASP A 526 -39.83 19.05 -23.37
N VAL A 527 -38.58 18.57 -23.44
CA VAL A 527 -37.64 18.53 -22.31
C VAL A 527 -36.50 19.52 -22.56
N ASP A 528 -36.22 20.36 -21.56
CA ASP A 528 -35.14 21.37 -21.60
C ASP A 528 -33.89 20.92 -20.81
N ALA A 529 -34.02 19.96 -19.88
CA ALA A 529 -32.90 19.36 -19.14
C ALA A 529 -33.23 17.95 -18.62
N LEU A 530 -32.21 17.12 -18.48
CA LEU A 530 -32.32 15.77 -17.91
C LEU A 530 -31.70 15.70 -16.52
N ILE A 531 -32.37 14.99 -15.61
CA ILE A 531 -31.89 14.73 -14.25
C ILE A 531 -31.73 13.22 -14.08
N VAL A 532 -30.62 12.77 -13.50
CA VAL A 532 -30.38 11.37 -13.15
C VAL A 532 -30.27 11.26 -11.63
N ASP A 533 -31.16 10.46 -11.02
CA ASP A 533 -31.16 10.17 -9.59
C ASP A 533 -31.41 8.69 -9.33
N LEU A 534 -30.33 7.92 -9.16
CA LEU A 534 -30.35 6.46 -9.01
C LEU A 534 -29.33 6.01 -7.97
N GLN A 535 -29.73 5.14 -7.04
CA GLN A 535 -28.79 4.45 -6.14
C GLN A 535 -28.19 3.22 -6.85
N ASP A 536 -26.90 3.31 -7.19
CA ASP A 536 -26.11 2.18 -7.68
C ASP A 536 -25.53 1.34 -6.52
N ILE A 537 -24.80 0.27 -6.81
CA ILE A 537 -24.19 -0.63 -5.82
C ILE A 537 -22.66 -0.77 -5.90
N GLY A 538 -21.99 -0.09 -6.83
CA GLY A 538 -20.53 -0.08 -6.93
C GLY A 538 -19.92 -1.24 -7.73
N ALA A 539 -20.72 -1.89 -8.58
CA ALA A 539 -20.31 -3.00 -9.43
C ALA A 539 -20.52 -2.68 -10.92
N ARG A 540 -19.50 -2.86 -11.75
CA ARG A 540 -19.45 -2.48 -13.18
C ARG A 540 -20.65 -2.92 -14.02
N PHE A 541 -21.19 -4.09 -13.73
CA PHE A 541 -22.29 -4.69 -14.49
C PHE A 541 -23.68 -4.39 -13.90
N TYR A 542 -23.76 -3.58 -12.84
CA TYR A 542 -25.01 -2.98 -12.40
C TYR A 542 -25.37 -1.82 -13.35
N THR A 543 -26.45 -1.97 -14.10
CA THR A 543 -26.62 -1.28 -15.39
C THR A 543 -26.99 0.21 -15.29
N TYR A 544 -27.25 0.73 -14.09
CA TYR A 544 -27.67 2.12 -13.87
C TYR A 544 -26.62 3.13 -14.33
N MET A 545 -25.34 2.83 -14.14
CA MET A 545 -24.25 3.68 -14.66
C MET A 545 -24.24 3.74 -16.20
N THR A 546 -24.59 2.64 -16.88
CA THR A 546 -24.67 2.63 -18.35
C THR A 546 -25.90 3.37 -18.84
N THR A 547 -27.06 3.22 -18.17
CA THR A 547 -28.25 4.03 -18.46
C THR A 547 -27.94 5.51 -18.33
N MET A 548 -27.26 5.94 -17.26
CA MET A 548 -26.81 7.32 -17.10
C MET A 548 -25.91 7.77 -18.26
N ALA A 549 -24.92 6.96 -18.64
CA ALA A 549 -24.01 7.33 -19.74
C ALA A 549 -24.74 7.49 -21.08
N TYR A 550 -25.70 6.61 -21.38
CA TYR A 550 -26.52 6.70 -22.58
C TYR A 550 -27.43 7.94 -22.58
N VAL A 551 -28.00 8.28 -21.42
CA VAL A 551 -28.76 9.53 -21.23
C VAL A 551 -27.87 10.74 -21.48
N MET A 552 -26.63 10.74 -20.98
CA MET A 552 -25.66 11.81 -21.22
C MET A 552 -25.27 11.95 -22.70
N GLU A 553 -25.06 10.84 -23.42
CA GLU A 553 -24.78 10.85 -24.85
C GLU A 553 -25.94 11.46 -25.65
N GLU A 554 -27.19 11.07 -25.35
CA GLU A 554 -28.36 11.63 -26.03
C GLU A 554 -28.58 13.11 -25.69
N ALA A 555 -28.29 13.53 -24.46
CA ALA A 555 -28.35 14.93 -24.07
C ALA A 555 -27.30 15.78 -24.80
N ALA A 556 -26.05 15.29 -24.88
CA ALA A 556 -24.95 15.97 -25.54
C ALA A 556 -25.23 16.19 -27.02
N ARG A 557 -25.79 15.19 -27.72
CA ARG A 557 -26.22 15.33 -29.14
C ARG A 557 -27.22 16.46 -29.36
N ARG A 558 -27.99 16.81 -28.33
CA ARG A 558 -29.05 17.84 -28.37
C ARG A 558 -28.65 19.12 -27.64
N LYS A 559 -27.41 19.21 -27.14
CA LYS A 559 -26.91 20.31 -26.30
C LYS A 559 -27.83 20.60 -25.11
N MET A 560 -28.41 19.53 -24.56
CA MET A 560 -29.30 19.61 -23.41
C MET A 560 -28.49 19.41 -22.12
N PRO A 561 -28.67 20.28 -21.10
CA PRO A 561 -28.02 20.11 -19.82
C PRO A 561 -28.41 18.80 -19.12
N VAL A 562 -27.44 18.18 -18.44
CA VAL A 562 -27.64 16.97 -17.62
C VAL A 562 -27.20 17.23 -16.20
N TYR A 563 -28.07 16.90 -15.25
CA TYR A 563 -27.83 16.99 -13.82
C TYR A 563 -27.76 15.59 -13.23
N VAL A 564 -26.63 15.22 -12.61
CA VAL A 564 -26.48 13.95 -11.89
C VAL A 564 -26.58 14.22 -10.40
N VAL A 565 -27.63 13.70 -9.78
CA VAL A 565 -27.85 13.74 -8.34
C VAL A 565 -26.97 12.68 -7.70
N ASP A 566 -25.88 13.10 -7.03
CA ASP A 566 -24.92 12.12 -6.56
C ASP A 566 -25.36 11.41 -5.28
N ARG A 567 -24.99 10.13 -5.17
CA ARG A 567 -25.34 9.23 -4.08
C ARG A 567 -24.14 8.39 -3.63
N PRO A 568 -24.10 7.92 -2.37
CA PRO A 568 -23.00 7.10 -1.89
C PRO A 568 -22.80 5.85 -2.73
N ASN A 569 -21.55 5.49 -3.00
CA ASN A 569 -21.24 4.10 -3.35
C ASN A 569 -21.38 3.24 -2.08
N PRO A 570 -22.32 2.28 -2.02
CA PRO A 570 -22.68 1.63 -0.76
C PRO A 570 -21.57 0.73 -0.23
N ILE A 571 -20.72 0.22 -1.11
CA ILE A 571 -19.54 -0.59 -0.78
C ILE A 571 -18.25 0.24 -0.79
N ASN A 572 -18.35 1.52 -0.41
CA ASN A 572 -17.28 2.50 -0.28
C ASN A 572 -16.59 2.95 -1.59
N GLY A 573 -15.89 4.09 -1.52
CA GLY A 573 -15.15 4.70 -2.63
C GLY A 573 -13.65 4.38 -2.64
N VAL A 574 -13.13 3.57 -1.70
CA VAL A 574 -11.69 3.32 -1.56
C VAL A 574 -11.27 2.02 -2.25
N GLN A 575 -11.98 0.92 -1.97
CA GLN A 575 -11.68 -0.39 -2.54
C GLN A 575 -11.95 -0.38 -4.05
N ILE A 576 -10.99 -0.92 -4.80
CA ILE A 576 -11.19 -1.36 -6.17
C ILE A 576 -10.71 -2.78 -6.28
N GLU A 577 -11.30 -3.52 -7.21
CA GLU A 577 -11.01 -4.93 -7.31
C GLU A 577 -11.46 -5.49 -8.66
N GLY A 578 -10.64 -6.35 -9.22
CA GLY A 578 -10.99 -7.15 -10.39
C GLY A 578 -10.23 -6.76 -11.64
N PRO A 579 -10.31 -7.60 -12.68
CA PRO A 579 -9.65 -7.33 -13.95
C PRO A 579 -10.32 -6.16 -14.66
N MET A 580 -9.53 -5.45 -15.47
CA MET A 580 -10.07 -4.49 -16.44
C MET A 580 -10.95 -5.23 -17.44
N LEU A 581 -12.08 -4.62 -17.80
CA LEU A 581 -12.98 -5.19 -18.80
C LEU A 581 -12.31 -5.21 -20.19
N ASP A 582 -12.31 -6.38 -20.82
CA ASP A 582 -11.85 -6.59 -22.19
C ASP A 582 -12.69 -5.77 -23.18
N LYS A 583 -12.04 -5.22 -24.21
CA LYS A 583 -12.74 -4.41 -25.24
C LYS A 583 -13.87 -5.19 -25.93
N ALA A 584 -13.69 -6.49 -26.14
CA ALA A 584 -14.69 -7.34 -26.77
C ALA A 584 -15.94 -7.58 -25.90
N ALA A 585 -15.85 -7.32 -24.60
CA ALA A 585 -16.94 -7.47 -23.64
C ALA A 585 -17.62 -6.12 -23.29
N LEU A 586 -17.26 -5.03 -23.98
CA LEU A 586 -17.94 -3.73 -23.84
C LEU A 586 -19.40 -3.84 -24.29
N GLY A 587 -20.30 -3.20 -23.54
CA GLY A 587 -21.72 -3.23 -23.82
C GLY A 587 -22.56 -2.68 -22.68
N PHE A 588 -23.82 -3.09 -22.61
CA PHE A 588 -24.76 -2.54 -21.61
C PHE A 588 -24.37 -2.88 -20.16
N THR A 589 -23.76 -4.05 -19.93
CA THR A 589 -23.23 -4.50 -18.63
C THR A 589 -21.76 -4.11 -18.41
N GLY A 590 -21.23 -3.19 -19.22
CA GLY A 590 -19.81 -2.82 -19.20
C GLY A 590 -19.52 -1.66 -20.15
N TYR A 591 -19.89 -0.44 -19.76
CA TYR A 591 -19.85 0.75 -20.62
C TYR A 591 -18.43 1.17 -21.03
N MET A 592 -17.45 0.98 -20.15
CA MET A 592 -16.04 1.34 -20.36
C MET A 592 -15.12 0.26 -19.76
N SER A 593 -13.88 0.19 -20.23
CA SER A 593 -12.85 -0.63 -19.59
C SER A 593 -12.56 -0.14 -18.17
N MET A 594 -13.06 -0.86 -17.17
CA MET A 594 -12.89 -0.57 -15.74
C MET A 594 -12.90 -1.89 -14.92
N PRO A 595 -12.34 -1.90 -13.70
CA PRO A 595 -12.43 -3.05 -12.82
C PRO A 595 -13.88 -3.32 -12.39
N ILE A 596 -14.17 -4.55 -11.95
CA ILE A 596 -15.52 -4.94 -11.53
C ILE A 596 -16.01 -4.08 -10.36
N ARG A 597 -15.19 -3.95 -9.31
CA ARG A 597 -15.42 -2.99 -8.22
C ARG A 597 -14.64 -1.72 -8.54
N HIS A 598 -15.34 -0.67 -8.96
CA HIS A 598 -14.72 0.55 -9.49
C HIS A 598 -14.44 1.62 -8.42
N GLY A 599 -15.19 1.58 -7.31
CA GLY A 599 -15.01 2.46 -6.16
C GLY A 599 -15.26 3.94 -6.47
N LEU A 600 -16.27 4.26 -7.28
CA LEU A 600 -16.70 5.62 -7.64
C LEU A 600 -18.19 5.81 -7.35
N THR A 601 -18.61 7.04 -7.10
CA THR A 601 -20.04 7.41 -7.06
C THR A 601 -20.60 7.59 -8.48
N MET A 602 -21.91 7.74 -8.62
CA MET A 602 -22.54 8.02 -9.93
C MET A 602 -22.09 9.37 -10.49
N GLY A 603 -21.92 10.38 -9.65
CA GLY A 603 -21.39 11.69 -10.04
C GLY A 603 -19.94 11.64 -10.53
N GLU A 604 -19.07 10.91 -9.81
CA GLU A 604 -17.67 10.70 -10.23
C GLU A 604 -17.60 9.89 -11.54
N LEU A 605 -18.45 8.87 -11.71
CA LEU A 605 -18.58 8.12 -12.96
C LEU A 605 -19.05 8.99 -14.13
N ALA A 606 -20.02 9.88 -13.90
CA ALA A 606 -20.49 10.81 -14.92
C ALA A 606 -19.36 11.72 -15.42
N GLN A 607 -18.57 12.31 -14.51
CA GLN A 607 -17.44 13.15 -14.90
C GLN A 607 -16.37 12.36 -15.67
N LEU A 608 -16.05 11.16 -15.18
CA LEU A 608 -15.09 10.26 -15.83
C LEU A 608 -15.55 9.88 -17.24
N PHE A 609 -16.82 9.47 -17.41
CA PHE A 609 -17.37 9.13 -18.72
C PHE A 609 -17.40 10.34 -19.65
N ASN A 610 -17.80 11.52 -19.16
CA ASN A 610 -17.83 12.72 -19.99
C ASN A 610 -16.44 13.10 -20.51
N GLY A 611 -15.41 13.02 -19.66
CA GLY A 611 -14.03 13.35 -20.00
C GLY A 611 -13.35 12.30 -20.87
N GLU A 612 -13.34 11.04 -20.44
CA GLU A 612 -12.55 9.98 -21.08
C GLU A 612 -13.21 9.42 -22.35
N ASN A 613 -14.56 9.36 -22.41
CA ASN A 613 -15.28 9.01 -23.66
C ASN A 613 -15.60 10.24 -24.53
N LYS A 614 -15.23 11.44 -24.10
CA LYS A 614 -15.47 12.71 -24.83
C LYS A 614 -16.94 12.88 -25.23
N ILE A 615 -17.85 12.58 -24.30
CA ILE A 615 -19.30 12.66 -24.56
C ILE A 615 -19.69 14.10 -24.93
N GLY A 616 -19.07 15.10 -24.28
CA GLY A 616 -19.36 16.50 -24.53
C GLY A 616 -20.70 16.95 -23.96
N ALA A 617 -21.20 16.27 -22.92
CA ALA A 617 -22.40 16.67 -22.22
C ALA A 617 -22.14 17.94 -21.39
N ASP A 618 -23.11 18.86 -21.39
CA ASP A 618 -23.19 19.96 -20.42
C ASP A 618 -23.61 19.37 -19.06
N LEU A 619 -22.64 18.84 -18.34
CA LEU A 619 -22.82 18.04 -17.13
C LEU A 619 -22.65 18.90 -15.88
N THR A 620 -23.65 18.88 -15.01
CA THR A 620 -23.57 19.35 -13.63
C THR A 620 -23.76 18.19 -12.65
N VAL A 621 -22.81 17.99 -11.74
CA VAL A 621 -22.98 17.02 -10.64
C VAL A 621 -23.45 17.76 -9.39
N LEU A 622 -24.59 17.32 -8.84
CA LEU A 622 -25.09 17.80 -7.56
C LEU A 622 -24.43 16.96 -6.46
N ALA A 623 -23.30 17.46 -5.94
CA ALA A 623 -22.43 16.74 -5.03
C ALA A 623 -23.05 16.52 -3.63
N MET A 624 -22.69 15.40 -3.01
CA MET A 624 -23.06 15.11 -1.62
C MET A 624 -22.31 16.02 -0.63
N LYS A 625 -22.81 16.07 0.61
CA LYS A 625 -22.07 16.64 1.75
C LYS A 625 -21.84 15.56 2.81
N ASN A 626 -20.69 15.65 3.48
CA ASN A 626 -20.27 14.79 4.61
C ASN A 626 -20.03 13.31 4.31
N TRP A 627 -20.16 12.85 3.05
CA TRP A 627 -19.73 11.50 2.68
C TRP A 627 -18.21 11.44 2.53
N ARG A 628 -17.57 10.47 3.19
CA ARG A 628 -16.16 10.14 2.95
C ARG A 628 -16.04 8.86 2.16
N ARG A 629 -14.95 8.71 1.41
CA ARG A 629 -14.73 7.51 0.58
C ARG A 629 -14.71 6.23 1.40
N ASP A 630 -14.25 6.26 2.64
CA ASP A 630 -14.16 5.09 3.52
C ASP A 630 -15.47 4.73 4.21
N ASP A 631 -16.53 5.54 4.04
CA ASP A 631 -17.85 5.25 4.56
C ASP A 631 -18.52 4.12 3.77
N TRP A 632 -19.02 3.13 4.51
CA TRP A 632 -20.00 2.16 4.04
C TRP A 632 -21.40 2.76 4.13
N PHE A 633 -22.36 2.22 3.39
CA PHE A 633 -23.73 2.77 3.38
C PHE A 633 -24.34 2.90 4.78
N ASP A 634 -24.15 1.90 5.63
CA ASP A 634 -24.65 1.87 7.02
C ASP A 634 -24.03 2.96 7.91
N ALA A 635 -22.86 3.50 7.55
CA ALA A 635 -22.22 4.61 8.24
C ALA A 635 -22.75 6.00 7.80
N THR A 636 -23.62 6.07 6.80
CA THR A 636 -24.11 7.35 6.24
C THR A 636 -25.33 7.92 6.99
N GLY A 637 -26.08 7.05 7.68
CA GLY A 637 -27.38 7.38 8.27
C GLY A 637 -28.49 7.62 7.23
N LEU A 638 -28.32 7.20 5.98
CA LEU A 638 -29.35 7.24 4.95
C LEU A 638 -30.22 5.97 4.98
N PRO A 639 -31.51 6.06 4.61
CA PRO A 639 -32.37 4.89 4.52
C PRO A 639 -31.92 3.98 3.35
N TRP A 640 -31.78 2.68 3.62
CA TRP A 640 -31.58 1.69 2.56
C TRP A 640 -32.92 1.37 1.90
N VAL A 641 -32.97 1.50 0.57
CA VAL A 641 -34.06 1.03 -0.28
C VAL A 641 -33.45 0.07 -1.28
N ASN A 642 -34.01 -1.13 -1.37
CA ASN A 642 -33.51 -2.22 -2.22
C ASN A 642 -33.34 -1.75 -3.66
N PRO A 643 -32.12 -1.59 -4.20
CA PRO A 643 -31.94 -1.05 -5.55
C PRO A 643 -32.55 -1.94 -6.65
N SER A 644 -32.71 -3.23 -6.38
CA SER A 644 -33.42 -4.19 -7.22
C SER A 644 -34.12 -5.25 -6.34
N PRO A 645 -35.04 -6.07 -6.90
CA PRO A 645 -35.79 -7.08 -6.13
C PRO A 645 -34.90 -8.09 -5.38
N ASN A 646 -33.72 -8.38 -5.93
CA ASN A 646 -32.75 -9.32 -5.36
C ASN A 646 -31.56 -8.61 -4.68
N MET A 647 -31.55 -7.28 -4.60
CA MET A 647 -30.55 -6.50 -3.85
C MET A 647 -31.18 -5.92 -2.59
N ARG A 648 -31.39 -6.79 -1.61
CA ARG A 648 -32.22 -6.57 -0.43
C ARG A 648 -31.48 -5.98 0.76
N ASN A 649 -30.16 -6.06 0.79
CA ASN A 649 -29.37 -5.57 1.91
C ASN A 649 -27.91 -5.22 1.49
N LEU A 650 -27.17 -4.58 2.41
CA LEU A 650 -25.79 -4.19 2.18
C LEU A 650 -24.82 -5.37 2.08
N LEU A 651 -25.12 -6.52 2.72
CA LEU A 651 -24.31 -7.73 2.62
C LEU A 651 -24.33 -8.28 1.19
N GLN A 652 -25.50 -8.27 0.55
CA GLN A 652 -25.67 -8.65 -0.86
C GLN A 652 -24.87 -7.71 -1.76
N ALA A 653 -24.97 -6.39 -1.55
CA ALA A 653 -24.17 -5.42 -2.31
C ALA A 653 -22.66 -5.66 -2.13
N THR A 654 -22.24 -6.10 -0.94
CA THR A 654 -20.84 -6.41 -0.61
C THR A 654 -20.33 -7.65 -1.35
N LEU A 655 -21.14 -8.70 -1.50
CA LEU A 655 -20.78 -9.95 -2.18
C LEU A 655 -20.97 -9.90 -3.69
N TYR A 656 -21.94 -9.11 -4.17
CA TYR A 656 -22.36 -9.04 -5.57
C TYR A 656 -21.24 -8.80 -6.59
N PRO A 657 -20.21 -7.97 -6.34
CA PRO A 657 -19.10 -7.84 -7.29
C PRO A 657 -18.45 -9.18 -7.68
N GLY A 658 -18.40 -10.16 -6.77
CA GLY A 658 -17.92 -11.50 -7.06
C GLY A 658 -19.00 -12.44 -7.57
N ILE A 659 -20.10 -12.53 -6.83
CA ILE A 659 -21.15 -13.53 -7.09
C ILE A 659 -21.93 -13.19 -8.36
N GLY A 660 -22.24 -11.91 -8.57
CA GLY A 660 -22.83 -11.41 -9.80
C GLY A 660 -21.92 -11.61 -11.02
N ALA A 661 -20.59 -11.57 -10.85
CA ALA A 661 -19.66 -11.75 -11.96
C ALA A 661 -19.70 -13.16 -12.57
N ILE A 662 -20.24 -14.13 -11.82
CA ILE A 662 -20.39 -15.53 -12.24
C ILE A 662 -21.87 -15.95 -12.35
N GLU A 663 -22.82 -15.03 -12.18
CA GLU A 663 -24.26 -15.36 -12.17
C GLU A 663 -24.81 -15.78 -13.53
N GLY A 664 -24.10 -15.44 -14.62
CA GLY A 664 -24.46 -15.85 -15.97
C GLY A 664 -24.19 -17.32 -16.30
N THR A 665 -23.51 -18.04 -15.39
CA THR A 665 -23.21 -19.47 -15.53
C THR A 665 -24.40 -20.33 -15.15
N ASN A 666 -24.28 -21.64 -15.33
CA ASN A 666 -25.32 -22.61 -14.98
C ASN A 666 -25.33 -22.97 -13.48
N ILE A 667 -25.19 -21.98 -12.59
CA ILE A 667 -25.35 -22.12 -11.14
C ILE A 667 -26.50 -21.22 -10.66
N SER A 668 -27.18 -21.63 -9.60
CA SER A 668 -28.04 -20.71 -8.85
C SER A 668 -27.17 -19.83 -7.95
N VAL A 669 -27.43 -18.52 -7.96
CA VAL A 669 -26.85 -17.55 -7.02
C VAL A 669 -27.84 -17.18 -5.90
N GLY A 670 -28.81 -18.05 -5.62
CA GLY A 670 -29.79 -17.85 -4.55
C GLY A 670 -30.97 -16.94 -4.90
N ARG A 671 -31.11 -16.47 -6.16
CA ARG A 671 -32.38 -15.87 -6.62
C ARG A 671 -33.52 -16.86 -6.42
N GLY A 672 -34.70 -16.38 -6.04
CA GLY A 672 -35.82 -17.25 -5.64
C GLY A 672 -35.69 -17.83 -4.22
N THR A 673 -34.79 -17.30 -3.39
CA THR A 673 -34.71 -17.62 -1.95
C THR A 673 -34.77 -16.33 -1.12
N ASP A 674 -34.69 -16.46 0.21
CA ASP A 674 -34.67 -15.31 1.11
C ASP A 674 -33.33 -14.54 1.05
N THR A 675 -32.25 -15.18 0.61
CA THR A 675 -30.87 -14.68 0.67
C THR A 675 -30.15 -14.74 -0.69
N PRO A 676 -30.65 -14.06 -1.73
CA PRO A 676 -29.96 -13.99 -3.02
C PRO A 676 -28.54 -13.41 -2.87
N PHE A 677 -27.60 -13.91 -3.66
CA PHE A 677 -26.16 -13.57 -3.67
C PHE A 677 -25.37 -13.90 -2.40
N GLU A 678 -26.02 -14.40 -1.34
CA GLU A 678 -25.36 -14.85 -0.10
C GLU A 678 -25.10 -16.37 -0.12
N GLN A 679 -25.60 -17.06 -1.15
CA GLN A 679 -25.37 -18.48 -1.39
C GLN A 679 -25.29 -18.80 -2.88
N ILE A 680 -24.59 -19.88 -3.20
CA ILE A 680 -24.52 -20.43 -4.56
C ILE A 680 -24.70 -21.94 -4.54
N GLY A 681 -25.20 -22.53 -5.61
CA GLY A 681 -25.39 -23.97 -5.70
C GLY A 681 -26.00 -24.46 -7.00
N ALA A 682 -26.03 -25.77 -7.17
CA ALA A 682 -26.70 -26.46 -8.27
C ALA A 682 -27.08 -27.89 -7.85
N PRO A 683 -27.99 -28.59 -8.56
CA PRO A 683 -28.35 -29.97 -8.22
C PRO A 683 -27.19 -30.97 -8.32
N TRP A 684 -26.13 -30.60 -9.03
CA TRP A 684 -24.97 -31.45 -9.30
C TRP A 684 -23.72 -31.12 -8.47
N ILE A 685 -23.79 -30.11 -7.60
CA ILE A 685 -22.69 -29.72 -6.71
C ILE A 685 -22.71 -30.56 -5.44
N ASP A 686 -21.52 -30.93 -4.94
CA ASP A 686 -21.34 -31.42 -3.56
C ASP A 686 -20.98 -30.22 -2.67
N GLY A 687 -21.93 -29.79 -1.84
CA GLY A 687 -21.76 -28.59 -1.01
C GLY A 687 -20.66 -28.73 0.05
N VAL A 688 -20.46 -29.93 0.60
CA VAL A 688 -19.44 -30.19 1.64
C VAL A 688 -18.05 -30.08 1.04
N ARG A 689 -17.81 -30.77 -0.09
CA ARG A 689 -16.51 -30.71 -0.78
C ARG A 689 -16.18 -29.31 -1.27
N LEU A 690 -17.18 -28.57 -1.75
CA LEU A 690 -16.98 -27.17 -2.16
C LEU A 690 -16.61 -26.28 -0.97
N ALA A 691 -17.32 -26.42 0.16
CA ALA A 691 -17.01 -25.67 1.38
C ALA A 691 -15.60 -26.00 1.92
N GLU A 692 -15.20 -27.27 1.94
CA GLU A 692 -13.85 -27.71 2.34
C GLU A 692 -12.78 -27.10 1.44
N ALA A 693 -12.97 -27.19 0.12
CA ALA A 693 -12.06 -26.63 -0.86
C ALA A 693 -11.87 -25.12 -0.69
N LEU A 694 -12.95 -24.37 -0.45
CA LEU A 694 -12.91 -22.92 -0.29
C LEU A 694 -12.37 -22.51 1.09
N ASN A 695 -12.74 -23.18 2.17
CA ASN A 695 -12.21 -22.89 3.50
C ASN A 695 -10.72 -23.21 3.62
N GLY A 696 -10.23 -24.22 2.90
CA GLY A 696 -8.79 -24.53 2.80
C GLY A 696 -7.96 -23.46 2.10
N ARG A 697 -8.59 -22.46 1.46
CA ARG A 697 -7.91 -21.30 0.87
C ARG A 697 -7.65 -20.18 1.88
N GLU A 698 -8.27 -20.24 3.07
CA GLU A 698 -8.10 -19.26 4.14
C GLU A 698 -8.32 -17.81 3.68
N LEU A 699 -9.36 -17.58 2.87
CA LEU A 699 -9.66 -16.26 2.33
C LEU A 699 -9.99 -15.25 3.46
N PRO A 700 -9.34 -14.07 3.49
CA PRO A 700 -9.62 -13.07 4.51
C PRO A 700 -11.06 -12.56 4.46
N GLY A 701 -11.69 -12.47 5.65
CA GLY A 701 -12.98 -11.83 5.81
C GLY A 701 -14.21 -12.64 5.40
N ILE A 702 -14.05 -13.93 5.07
CA ILE A 702 -15.17 -14.79 4.68
C ILE A 702 -15.01 -16.24 5.17
N ARG A 703 -16.13 -16.91 5.42
CA ARG A 703 -16.24 -18.35 5.65
C ARG A 703 -17.35 -18.94 4.82
N PHE A 704 -17.19 -20.20 4.43
CA PHE A 704 -18.14 -20.93 3.61
C PHE A 704 -18.74 -22.09 4.40
N TYR A 705 -20.05 -22.26 4.35
CA TYR A 705 -20.75 -23.37 4.99
C TYR A 705 -21.53 -24.15 3.93
N PRO A 706 -21.52 -25.49 3.96
CA PRO A 706 -22.36 -26.26 3.06
C PRO A 706 -23.83 -25.95 3.32
N VAL A 707 -24.62 -25.82 2.25
CA VAL A 707 -26.05 -25.52 2.32
C VAL A 707 -26.82 -26.33 1.28
N ALA A 708 -28.07 -26.67 1.60
CA ALA A 708 -29.05 -27.19 0.67
C ALA A 708 -30.23 -26.21 0.60
N PHE A 709 -30.70 -25.90 -0.61
CA PHE A 709 -31.79 -24.95 -0.85
C PHE A 709 -32.51 -25.26 -2.15
N THR A 710 -33.76 -24.81 -2.26
CA THR A 710 -34.58 -24.94 -3.48
C THR A 710 -35.05 -23.55 -3.90
N PRO A 711 -34.50 -22.98 -4.98
CA PRO A 711 -34.99 -21.71 -5.54
C PRO A 711 -36.46 -21.80 -5.94
N SER A 712 -37.27 -20.79 -5.65
CA SER A 712 -38.65 -20.71 -6.15
C SER A 712 -38.76 -20.12 -7.56
N ALA A 713 -37.67 -19.54 -8.08
CA ALA A 713 -37.60 -18.85 -9.37
C ALA A 713 -36.16 -18.84 -9.90
N SER A 714 -35.97 -18.40 -11.16
CA SER A 714 -34.67 -18.31 -11.84
C SER A 714 -33.99 -19.68 -12.05
N THR A 715 -32.66 -19.73 -12.14
CA THR A 715 -31.88 -20.95 -12.39
C THR A 715 -32.17 -22.02 -11.34
N TYR A 716 -32.55 -23.23 -11.80
CA TYR A 716 -32.97 -24.37 -10.97
C TYR A 716 -34.23 -24.11 -10.12
N ALA A 717 -35.18 -23.31 -10.61
CA ALA A 717 -36.47 -23.13 -9.97
C ALA A 717 -37.17 -24.47 -9.68
N ASN A 718 -37.58 -24.67 -8.43
CA ASN A 718 -38.22 -25.86 -7.88
C ASN A 718 -37.34 -27.12 -7.88
N GLU A 719 -36.04 -27.01 -8.11
CA GLU A 719 -35.08 -28.11 -8.04
C GLU A 719 -34.18 -28.00 -6.78
N PRO A 720 -34.00 -29.09 -6.00
CA PRO A 720 -33.06 -29.09 -4.88
C PRO A 720 -31.61 -28.86 -5.33
N CYS A 721 -30.98 -27.85 -4.76
CA CYS A 721 -29.58 -27.50 -4.98
C CYS A 721 -28.76 -27.76 -3.72
N GLN A 722 -27.50 -28.15 -3.90
CA GLN A 722 -26.48 -28.08 -2.86
C GLN A 722 -25.39 -27.09 -3.26
N GLY A 723 -24.69 -26.54 -2.28
CA GLY A 723 -23.59 -25.61 -2.52
C GLY A 723 -23.09 -24.98 -1.24
N VAL A 724 -22.80 -23.68 -1.26
CA VAL A 724 -22.23 -22.95 -0.12
C VAL A 724 -23.00 -21.69 0.21
N PHE A 725 -23.21 -21.45 1.51
CA PHE A 725 -23.61 -20.18 2.10
C PHE A 725 -22.37 -19.42 2.56
N MET A 726 -22.36 -18.10 2.34
CA MET A 726 -21.21 -17.24 2.59
C MET A 726 -21.44 -16.36 3.81
N VAL A 727 -20.58 -16.48 4.81
CA VAL A 727 -20.58 -15.63 6.00
C VAL A 727 -19.42 -14.66 5.94
N VAL A 728 -19.69 -13.37 5.81
CA VAL A 728 -18.67 -12.31 5.87
C VAL A 728 -18.27 -12.09 7.32
N THR A 729 -17.02 -12.42 7.66
CA THR A 729 -16.47 -12.29 9.02
C THR A 729 -15.74 -10.96 9.24
N ASP A 730 -15.22 -10.35 8.16
CA ASP A 730 -14.61 -9.02 8.18
C ASP A 730 -14.75 -8.37 6.79
N ARG A 731 -15.64 -7.38 6.68
CA ARG A 731 -15.91 -6.67 5.43
C ARG A 731 -14.74 -5.79 4.93
N GLN A 732 -13.81 -5.40 5.81
CA GLN A 732 -12.66 -4.58 5.42
C GLN A 732 -11.56 -5.44 4.77
N ALA A 733 -11.36 -6.65 5.29
CA ALA A 733 -10.44 -7.63 4.73
C ALA A 733 -10.98 -8.29 3.45
N LEU A 734 -12.32 -8.39 3.31
CA LEU A 734 -12.97 -9.04 2.19
C LEU A 734 -12.53 -8.49 0.82
N ARG A 735 -12.38 -9.41 -0.13
CA ARG A 735 -12.13 -9.18 -1.55
C ARG A 735 -13.17 -9.96 -2.38
N PRO A 736 -14.39 -9.41 -2.60
CA PRO A 736 -15.51 -10.15 -3.19
C PRO A 736 -15.24 -10.65 -4.61
N VAL A 737 -14.54 -9.89 -5.46
CA VAL A 737 -14.25 -10.33 -6.84
C VAL A 737 -13.31 -11.55 -6.83
N ARG A 738 -12.31 -11.56 -5.94
CA ARG A 738 -11.50 -12.74 -5.67
C ARG A 738 -12.34 -13.91 -5.17
N VAL A 739 -13.31 -13.68 -4.28
CA VAL A 739 -14.22 -14.74 -3.82
C VAL A 739 -14.97 -15.37 -4.99
N GLY A 740 -15.54 -14.56 -5.90
CA GLY A 740 -16.20 -15.07 -7.11
C GLY A 740 -15.27 -15.90 -8.00
N LEU A 741 -14.03 -15.44 -8.21
CA LEU A 741 -13.01 -16.17 -8.96
C LEU A 741 -12.65 -17.52 -8.29
N GLU A 742 -12.43 -17.54 -6.97
CA GLU A 742 -12.09 -18.74 -6.20
C GLU A 742 -13.25 -19.75 -6.21
N ILE A 743 -14.51 -19.29 -6.15
CA ILE A 743 -15.71 -20.12 -6.30
C ILE A 743 -15.74 -20.74 -7.71
N ALA A 744 -15.62 -19.93 -8.77
CA ALA A 744 -15.62 -20.42 -10.14
C ALA A 744 -14.50 -21.45 -10.38
N ALA A 745 -13.29 -21.19 -9.87
CA ALA A 745 -12.16 -22.11 -9.97
C ALA A 745 -12.40 -23.42 -9.20
N ALA A 746 -12.95 -23.34 -7.99
CA ALA A 746 -13.25 -24.53 -7.19
C ALA A 746 -14.34 -25.40 -7.85
N ILE A 747 -15.40 -24.78 -8.37
CA ILE A 747 -16.47 -25.49 -9.10
C ILE A 747 -15.91 -26.10 -10.39
N TYR A 748 -15.13 -25.36 -11.17
CA TYR A 748 -14.53 -25.89 -12.40
C TYR A 748 -13.61 -27.10 -12.11
N ARG A 749 -12.81 -27.03 -11.04
CA ARG A 749 -11.94 -28.14 -10.64
C ARG A 749 -12.72 -29.38 -10.17
N LEU A 750 -13.80 -29.19 -9.41
CA LEU A 750 -14.57 -30.29 -8.83
C LEU A 750 -15.60 -30.88 -9.83
N HIS A 751 -16.12 -30.04 -10.74
CA HIS A 751 -17.29 -30.32 -11.54
C HIS A 751 -17.20 -29.77 -12.98
N GLY A 752 -16.00 -29.56 -13.52
CA GLY A 752 -15.76 -28.88 -14.81
C GLY A 752 -16.48 -29.47 -16.02
N ALA A 753 -16.78 -30.78 -16.02
CA ALA A 753 -17.58 -31.40 -17.08
C ALA A 753 -19.04 -30.92 -17.12
N LYS A 754 -19.55 -30.33 -16.04
CA LYS A 754 -20.91 -29.81 -15.91
C LYS A 754 -20.96 -28.28 -15.83
N TYR A 755 -19.87 -27.62 -15.49
CA TYR A 755 -19.85 -26.18 -15.23
C TYR A 755 -19.59 -25.37 -16.51
N ASP A 756 -20.57 -24.55 -16.90
CA ASP A 756 -20.45 -23.64 -18.04
C ASP A 756 -19.78 -22.34 -17.60
N ILE A 757 -18.44 -22.38 -17.52
CA ILE A 757 -17.63 -21.21 -17.11
C ILE A 757 -17.57 -20.11 -18.18
N ASP A 758 -17.78 -20.45 -19.46
CA ASP A 758 -17.57 -19.52 -20.58
C ASP A 758 -18.58 -18.37 -20.57
N THR A 759 -19.80 -18.63 -20.12
CA THR A 759 -20.85 -17.62 -19.97
C THR A 759 -20.53 -16.56 -18.92
N ALA A 760 -19.63 -16.83 -17.96
CA ALA A 760 -19.14 -15.84 -17.00
C ALA A 760 -18.40 -14.69 -17.69
N LEU A 761 -17.85 -14.89 -18.89
CA LEU A 761 -17.04 -13.88 -19.60
C LEU A 761 -17.77 -12.55 -19.76
N ARG A 762 -19.10 -12.59 -19.96
CA ARG A 762 -19.91 -11.39 -20.15
C ARG A 762 -19.84 -10.43 -18.96
N LEU A 763 -19.87 -10.95 -17.73
CA LEU A 763 -19.94 -10.12 -16.51
C LEU A 763 -18.58 -10.03 -15.82
N PHE A 764 -17.82 -11.13 -15.80
CA PHE A 764 -16.44 -11.15 -15.30
C PHE A 764 -15.52 -10.29 -16.17
N GLY A 765 -15.69 -10.34 -17.50
CA GLY A 765 -15.11 -9.39 -18.44
C GLY A 765 -13.62 -9.57 -18.73
N SER A 766 -13.02 -10.69 -18.35
CA SER A 766 -11.60 -10.99 -18.63
C SER A 766 -11.46 -12.41 -19.15
N LYS A 767 -11.15 -12.53 -20.44
CA LYS A 767 -10.87 -13.81 -21.07
C LYS A 767 -9.64 -14.47 -20.46
N GLU A 768 -8.58 -13.69 -20.22
CA GLU A 768 -7.34 -14.16 -19.61
C GLU A 768 -7.58 -14.83 -18.26
N ALA A 769 -8.40 -14.23 -17.39
CA ALA A 769 -8.70 -14.80 -16.08
C ALA A 769 -9.47 -16.14 -16.17
N LEU A 770 -10.44 -16.25 -17.09
CA LEU A 770 -11.21 -17.49 -17.26
C LEU A 770 -10.36 -18.60 -17.89
N GLU A 771 -9.50 -18.27 -18.87
CA GLU A 771 -8.56 -19.23 -19.45
C GLU A 771 -7.52 -19.69 -18.41
N GLY A 772 -7.07 -18.80 -17.50
CA GLY A 772 -6.23 -19.17 -16.36
C GLY A 772 -6.91 -20.20 -15.45
N ILE A 773 -8.21 -20.03 -15.14
CA ILE A 773 -8.98 -21.04 -14.40
C ILE A 773 -8.98 -22.38 -15.15
N LYS A 774 -9.30 -22.38 -16.45
CA LYS A 774 -9.36 -23.61 -17.25
C LYS A 774 -8.01 -24.31 -17.34
N ALA A 775 -6.91 -23.54 -17.34
CA ALA A 775 -5.54 -24.04 -17.33
C ALA A 775 -5.09 -24.56 -15.95
N GLY A 776 -5.91 -24.44 -14.90
CA GLY A 776 -5.58 -24.86 -13.55
C GLY A 776 -4.61 -23.93 -12.82
N GLU A 777 -4.49 -22.68 -13.25
CA GLU A 777 -3.70 -21.68 -12.54
C GLU A 777 -4.28 -21.40 -11.15
N ASP A 778 -3.41 -21.18 -10.15
CA ASP A 778 -3.87 -20.78 -8.82
C ASP A 778 -4.56 -19.39 -8.92
N PRO A 779 -5.82 -19.24 -8.45
CA PRO A 779 -6.53 -17.97 -8.48
C PRO A 779 -5.78 -16.79 -7.86
N ALA A 780 -4.89 -17.02 -6.89
CA ALA A 780 -4.06 -15.97 -6.31
C ALA A 780 -3.08 -15.34 -7.31
N ARG A 781 -2.59 -16.11 -8.30
CA ARG A 781 -1.74 -15.58 -9.38
C ARG A 781 -2.55 -14.75 -10.37
N ILE A 782 -3.74 -15.22 -10.73
CA ILE A 782 -4.68 -14.48 -11.57
C ILE A 782 -5.04 -13.14 -10.91
N VAL A 783 -5.35 -13.13 -9.61
CA VAL A 783 -5.62 -11.89 -8.86
C VAL A 783 -4.40 -10.95 -8.86
N ALA A 784 -3.20 -11.49 -8.71
CA ALA A 784 -1.98 -10.69 -8.72
C ALA A 784 -1.74 -9.99 -10.07
N SER A 785 -2.19 -10.56 -11.19
CA SER A 785 -2.05 -9.95 -12.52
C SER A 785 -2.89 -8.68 -12.68
N TRP A 786 -3.96 -8.51 -11.89
CA TRP A 786 -4.83 -7.33 -11.96
C TRP A 786 -4.15 -6.05 -11.46
N ALA A 787 -3.09 -6.17 -10.64
CA ALA A 787 -2.48 -5.04 -9.95
C ALA A 787 -2.08 -3.88 -10.88
N ALA A 788 -1.56 -4.17 -12.07
CA ALA A 788 -1.20 -3.15 -13.05
C ALA A 788 -2.42 -2.44 -13.67
N GLY A 789 -3.50 -3.19 -13.95
CA GLY A 789 -4.77 -2.63 -14.41
C GLY A 789 -5.42 -1.76 -13.35
N GLU A 790 -5.47 -2.25 -12.11
CA GLU A 790 -6.01 -1.51 -10.99
C GLU A 790 -5.19 -0.25 -10.66
N ALA A 791 -3.86 -0.30 -10.75
CA ALA A 791 -3.01 0.88 -10.56
C ALA A 791 -3.30 1.97 -11.59
N ARG A 792 -3.44 1.59 -12.87
CA ARG A 792 -3.87 2.50 -13.94
C ARG A 792 -5.27 3.06 -13.67
N TRP A 793 -6.20 2.23 -13.19
CA TRP A 793 -7.54 2.69 -12.80
C TRP A 793 -7.49 3.70 -11.65
N ARG A 794 -6.65 3.48 -10.62
CA ARG A 794 -6.45 4.45 -9.52
C ARG A 794 -5.95 5.80 -10.05
N GLN A 795 -4.98 5.79 -10.96
CA GLN A 795 -4.46 7.00 -11.59
C GLN A 795 -5.52 7.72 -12.43
N LEU A 796 -6.26 6.98 -13.24
CA LEU A 796 -7.32 7.52 -14.08
C LEU A 796 -8.41 8.19 -13.25
N ARG A 797 -8.96 7.45 -12.28
CA ARG A 797 -10.09 7.92 -11.48
C ARG A 797 -9.73 9.08 -10.56
N ALA A 798 -8.46 9.20 -10.15
CA ALA A 798 -7.99 10.27 -9.27
C ALA A 798 -8.31 11.69 -9.79
N LYS A 799 -8.38 11.86 -11.12
CA LYS A 799 -8.72 13.13 -11.78
C LYS A 799 -10.19 13.55 -11.59
N TYR A 800 -11.05 12.59 -11.26
CA TYR A 800 -12.51 12.73 -11.26
C TYR A 800 -13.12 12.54 -9.87
N LEU A 801 -12.30 12.45 -8.82
CA LEU A 801 -12.80 12.27 -7.46
C LEU A 801 -13.38 13.58 -6.92
N LEU A 802 -14.59 13.50 -6.38
CA LEU A 802 -15.29 14.61 -5.74
C LEU A 802 -15.16 14.58 -4.21
N TYR A 803 -14.84 13.40 -3.66
CA TYR A 803 -14.82 13.14 -2.23
C TYR A 803 -13.48 12.57 -1.77
N HIS A 804 -13.07 12.90 -0.54
CA HIS A 804 -11.76 12.57 0.03
C HIS A 804 -11.86 11.84 1.36
#